data_AF-A0A1G4BBV8-F1
#
_entry.id   AF-A0A1G4BBV8-F1
#
_cell.length_a   1.000
_cell.length_b   1.000
_cell.length_c   1.000
_cell.angle_alpha   90.00
_cell.angle_beta   90.00
_cell.angle_gamma   90.00
#
_symmetry.space_group_name_H-M   'P 1'
#
loop_
_entity.id
_entity.type
_entity.pdbx_description
1 polymer ?
#
loop_
_entity_poly.entity_id
_entity_poly.type
_entity_poly.pdbx_seq_one_letter_code
_entity_poly.pdbx_strand_id
1 'polypeptide(L)'
;MEYRGLKKQDAVVVLASRQYTSWLQDDKFMAALLQPFNNGRELNVLAAVVDGLHPLRAFGEIPQGFSFFHGPKDSVMPTLWQEENIGAQPPSNAKLNAAIKFLFGGKSGHLACTFPLANTIFQNGLLSTLLASRWRINETGGLDLVELKERQAQEVNISNIPEGNMPEGSVRKNSVEAPLFPITPPRMIASGLGNIIRQVEIFGKETPASGELETAVQELLDRRTEEGHELPPGPLGVWGVVCPPGEHQDSCLGYLKDWFANTIKVQTAGDEWRSALEMKESLKWLIKRGARVYKIQSGGGGWGKKAGLLSLDPETKYSASSEEEDLDIFIRSFANRRFGDADGVVGPGSYIQYFVTPPSSAKPKMPPGDVSQFTDCFGMTDDAQLEASSLNPGPTEWKSVRQQFGAVTSHGLFVEYRPRPSPGMETKLDVPGSWIGHMALPHGQRWKNSQLPLLNMAANKETPSKIGVVSIGDMGVGIAKLLIAKGFQVATNCKGRSDDTLQRARDANVELVDSDADLASQCAAILSVVPPRDAEATADRIIDALAGSSRETPLYFIDMNAVAPSTCKSIASSFARARSPARFVDACIIGAPPRLKSAPNAGTNVSASGPQTGSGDDDPDAWYVPGMPMSGPHKLADLSLPATDAAFGARLSAVLGGNHISEEIGAASGLKMCFASMSKGFTAIATQAFTSAHRMGVLDHLRDELATRLPGHLEFAEKGVVTMPPKAYRWVREMEEISKTHAEEGGFGPELFVGAAGVYRSVAEDSPLGQEKIGKRKRGTTVEDVAVALVEGFEKKKKKTD
;
A
#
# COMPACT_ATOMS: atom_id res chain seq x y z
N MET A 1 -42.18 38.93 -33.64
CA MET A 1 -41.92 37.48 -33.77
C MET A 1 -41.62 36.94 -32.38
N GLU A 2 -42.58 36.26 -31.77
CA GLU A 2 -42.44 35.56 -30.49
C GLU A 2 -41.54 34.34 -30.66
N TYR A 3 -40.47 34.23 -29.87
CA TYR A 3 -39.75 32.95 -29.71
C TYR A 3 -40.51 32.07 -28.70
N ARG A 4 -41.40 31.22 -29.21
CA ARG A 4 -42.09 30.16 -28.45
C ARG A 4 -41.14 29.00 -28.14
N GLY A 5 -41.01 28.65 -26.85
CA GLY A 5 -41.17 27.24 -26.43
C GLY A 5 -39.98 26.27 -26.43
N LEU A 6 -38.74 26.66 -26.13
CA LEU A 6 -37.72 25.67 -25.74
C LEU A 6 -37.90 25.30 -24.25
N LYS A 7 -38.39 24.09 -23.98
CA LYS A 7 -38.33 23.51 -22.62
C LYS A 7 -36.86 23.42 -22.22
N LYS A 8 -36.45 24.08 -21.14
CA LYS A 8 -35.08 23.96 -20.59
C LYS A 8 -34.81 22.48 -20.30
N GLN A 9 -33.80 21.90 -20.94
CA GLN A 9 -33.33 20.53 -20.72
C GLN A 9 -32.06 20.56 -19.87
N ASP A 10 -31.96 19.64 -18.92
CA ASP A 10 -30.77 19.48 -18.08
C ASP A 10 -30.00 18.22 -18.54
N ALA A 11 -28.71 18.19 -18.22
CA ALA A 11 -27.80 17.10 -18.53
C ALA A 11 -27.08 16.62 -17.28
N VAL A 12 -26.90 15.29 -17.16
CA VAL A 12 -26.13 14.66 -16.09
C VAL A 12 -25.11 13.72 -16.71
N VAL A 13 -23.84 13.86 -16.35
CA VAL A 13 -22.79 12.88 -16.66
C VAL A 13 -22.58 12.02 -15.44
N VAL A 14 -22.64 10.70 -15.60
CA VAL A 14 -22.44 9.69 -14.56
C VAL A 14 -21.22 8.86 -14.92
N LEU A 15 -20.17 8.94 -14.12
CA LEU A 15 -19.00 8.05 -14.21
C LEU A 15 -19.11 7.02 -13.10
N ALA A 16 -19.11 5.73 -13.44
CA ALA A 16 -19.21 4.65 -12.49
C ALA A 16 -17.99 3.73 -12.58
N SER A 17 -17.48 3.26 -11.44
CA SER A 17 -16.38 2.29 -11.44
C SER A 17 -16.80 0.93 -11.99
N ARG A 18 -15.84 0.13 -12.50
CA ARG A 18 -16.05 -1.15 -13.18
C ARG A 18 -17.03 -2.10 -12.49
N GLN A 19 -17.01 -2.19 -11.16
CA GLN A 19 -17.89 -3.07 -10.38
C GLN A 19 -19.39 -2.73 -10.47
N TYR A 20 -19.75 -1.51 -10.88
CA TYR A 20 -21.13 -1.05 -11.01
C TYR A 20 -21.64 -1.08 -12.47
N THR A 21 -20.93 -1.77 -13.37
CA THR A 21 -21.26 -1.83 -14.81
C THR A 21 -22.71 -2.24 -15.06
N SER A 22 -23.18 -3.32 -14.41
CA SER A 22 -24.55 -3.81 -14.60
C SER A 22 -25.60 -2.85 -14.07
N TRP A 23 -25.26 -2.00 -13.11
CA TRP A 23 -26.20 -1.05 -12.49
C TRP A 23 -26.54 0.09 -13.44
N LEU A 24 -25.62 0.47 -14.35
CA LEU A 24 -25.90 1.50 -15.36
C LEU A 24 -26.91 1.05 -16.42
N GLN A 25 -27.17 -0.26 -16.53
CA GLN A 25 -28.16 -0.86 -17.42
C GLN A 25 -29.47 -1.19 -16.70
N ASP A 26 -29.55 -1.01 -15.38
CA ASP A 26 -30.78 -1.20 -14.61
C ASP A 26 -31.58 0.11 -14.56
N ASP A 27 -32.68 0.15 -15.30
CA ASP A 27 -33.54 1.33 -15.40
C ASP A 27 -34.10 1.79 -14.05
N LYS A 28 -34.43 0.86 -13.15
CA LYS A 28 -34.99 1.20 -11.83
C LYS A 28 -33.93 1.82 -10.94
N PHE A 29 -32.73 1.25 -10.95
CA PHE A 29 -31.60 1.80 -10.23
C PHE A 29 -31.25 3.20 -10.75
N MET A 30 -31.13 3.35 -12.08
CA MET A 30 -30.80 4.63 -12.70
C MET A 30 -31.86 5.70 -12.44
N ALA A 31 -33.16 5.36 -12.49
CA ALA A 31 -34.23 6.28 -12.11
C ALA A 31 -34.07 6.79 -10.66
N ALA A 32 -33.78 5.89 -9.71
CA ALA A 32 -33.56 6.25 -8.31
C ALA A 32 -32.29 7.10 -8.13
N LEU A 33 -31.20 6.75 -8.83
CA LEU A 33 -29.93 7.47 -8.79
C LEU A 33 -30.04 8.90 -9.34
N LEU A 34 -30.87 9.09 -10.36
CA LEU A 34 -31.06 10.37 -11.05
C LEU A 34 -32.09 11.27 -10.37
N GLN A 35 -32.94 10.73 -9.50
CA GLN A 35 -34.01 11.47 -8.82
C GLN A 35 -33.54 12.77 -8.15
N PRO A 36 -32.36 12.85 -7.49
CA PRO A 36 -31.88 14.10 -6.88
C PRO A 36 -31.60 15.24 -7.88
N PHE A 37 -31.42 14.93 -9.17
CA PHE A 37 -31.19 15.93 -10.22
C PHE A 37 -32.51 16.37 -10.90
N ASN A 38 -33.63 15.79 -10.51
CA ASN A 38 -34.94 16.09 -11.08
C ASN A 38 -35.43 17.49 -10.65
N ASN A 39 -35.41 18.43 -11.60
CA ASN A 39 -35.86 19.80 -11.41
C ASN A 39 -37.14 20.15 -12.21
N GLY A 40 -38.00 19.18 -12.51
CA GLY A 40 -39.19 19.44 -13.34
C GLY A 40 -38.91 19.48 -14.85
N ARG A 41 -37.68 19.15 -15.26
CA ARG A 41 -37.18 19.21 -16.65
C ARG A 41 -36.84 17.82 -17.16
N GLU A 42 -36.82 17.67 -18.48
CA GLU A 42 -36.30 16.45 -19.11
C GLU A 42 -34.79 16.33 -18.85
N LEU A 43 -34.35 15.14 -18.42
CA LEU A 43 -32.96 14.84 -18.06
C LEU A 43 -32.29 14.05 -19.17
N ASN A 44 -31.12 14.52 -19.61
CA ASN A 44 -30.30 13.91 -20.64
C ASN A 44 -29.02 13.37 -19.99
N VAL A 45 -28.87 12.06 -19.94
CA VAL A 45 -27.85 11.42 -19.13
C VAL A 45 -26.81 10.75 -20.02
N LEU A 46 -25.53 10.99 -19.73
CA LEU A 46 -24.41 10.24 -20.28
C LEU A 46 -23.81 9.39 -19.16
N ALA A 47 -24.01 8.08 -19.22
CA ALA A 47 -23.49 7.13 -18.24
C ALA A 47 -22.31 6.37 -18.83
N ALA A 48 -21.20 6.30 -18.09
CA ALA A 48 -19.96 5.68 -18.56
C ALA A 48 -19.27 4.87 -17.46
N VAL A 49 -18.68 3.75 -17.84
CA VAL A 49 -17.85 2.94 -16.94
C VAL A 49 -16.39 3.36 -17.05
N VAL A 50 -15.77 3.65 -15.91
CA VAL A 50 -14.37 4.07 -15.77
C VAL A 50 -13.59 3.11 -14.88
N ASP A 51 -12.26 3.16 -14.93
CA ASP A 51 -11.42 2.24 -14.18
C ASP A 51 -11.50 2.46 -12.66
N GLY A 52 -11.64 3.72 -12.26
CA GLY A 52 -11.90 4.15 -10.89
C GLY A 52 -12.28 5.62 -10.86
N LEU A 53 -12.67 6.13 -9.69
CA LEU A 53 -12.92 7.57 -9.53
C LEU A 53 -11.62 8.32 -9.25
N HIS A 54 -11.59 9.62 -9.54
CA HIS A 54 -10.39 10.41 -9.24
C HIS A 54 -10.20 10.55 -7.71
N PRO A 55 -8.98 10.36 -7.19
CA PRO A 55 -8.68 10.60 -5.78
C PRO A 55 -9.03 12.04 -5.33
N LEU A 56 -9.38 12.22 -4.06
CA LEU A 56 -9.68 13.53 -3.48
C LEU A 56 -8.48 14.50 -3.47
N ARG A 57 -7.28 13.94 -3.60
CA ARG A 57 -5.99 14.64 -3.52
C ARG A 57 -5.02 14.03 -4.50
N ALA A 58 -4.04 14.82 -4.92
CA ALA A 58 -3.06 14.35 -5.90
C ALA A 58 -2.43 13.06 -5.37
N PHE A 59 -2.41 12.03 -6.20
CA PHE A 59 -1.84 10.73 -5.85
C PHE A 59 -2.47 10.04 -4.62
N GLY A 60 -3.72 10.33 -4.26
CA GLY A 60 -4.44 9.57 -3.23
C GLY A 60 -4.79 8.14 -3.69
N GLU A 61 -5.43 7.38 -2.80
CA GLU A 61 -6.09 6.11 -3.16
C GLU A 61 -7.23 6.36 -4.13
N ILE A 62 -7.52 5.37 -4.99
CA ILE A 62 -8.53 5.47 -6.05
C ILE A 62 -9.87 4.99 -5.49
N PRO A 63 -10.84 5.89 -5.24
CA PRO A 63 -12.13 5.49 -4.73
C PRO A 63 -12.94 4.73 -5.78
N GLN A 64 -13.80 3.84 -5.31
CA GLN A 64 -14.80 3.14 -6.11
C GLN A 64 -16.17 3.76 -5.85
N GLY A 65 -16.99 3.99 -6.88
CA GLY A 65 -18.32 4.58 -6.72
C GLY A 65 -18.86 5.25 -7.97
N PHE A 66 -19.61 6.33 -7.76
CA PHE A 66 -20.17 7.19 -8.81
C PHE A 66 -19.67 8.63 -8.70
N SER A 67 -19.44 9.28 -9.84
CA SER A 67 -19.11 10.70 -9.95
C SER A 67 -20.08 11.39 -10.90
N PHE A 68 -20.58 12.57 -10.50
CA PHE A 68 -21.68 13.26 -11.18
C PHE A 68 -21.30 14.68 -11.63
N PHE A 69 -21.67 15.03 -12.85
CA PHE A 69 -21.61 16.41 -13.35
C PHE A 69 -22.97 16.82 -13.91
N HIS A 70 -23.56 17.89 -13.38
CA HIS A 70 -24.91 18.35 -13.76
C HIS A 70 -24.88 19.80 -14.25
N GLY A 71 -25.62 20.08 -15.32
CA GLY A 71 -25.77 21.43 -15.87
C GLY A 71 -26.75 21.49 -17.04
N PRO A 72 -26.90 22.66 -17.69
CA PRO A 72 -27.78 22.82 -18.85
C PRO A 72 -27.33 21.94 -20.02
N LYS A 73 -28.24 21.20 -20.65
CA LYS A 73 -27.93 20.24 -21.73
C LYS A 73 -27.15 20.86 -22.89
N ASP A 74 -27.57 22.02 -23.37
CA ASP A 74 -26.92 22.69 -24.51
C ASP A 74 -25.53 23.25 -24.17
N SER A 75 -25.25 23.47 -22.88
CA SER A 75 -23.93 23.91 -22.42
C SER A 75 -22.99 22.74 -22.20
N VAL A 76 -23.47 21.63 -21.64
CA VAL A 76 -22.66 20.49 -21.21
C VAL A 76 -22.47 19.46 -22.33
N MET A 77 -23.53 19.09 -23.05
CA MET A 77 -23.52 18.06 -24.09
C MET A 77 -24.38 18.46 -25.31
N PRO A 78 -23.99 19.52 -26.05
CA PRO A 78 -24.77 20.01 -27.20
C PRO A 78 -24.94 18.98 -28.33
N THR A 79 -24.02 18.02 -28.43
CA THR A 79 -23.96 17.02 -29.51
C THR A 79 -24.50 15.65 -29.11
N LEU A 80 -25.08 15.50 -27.91
CA LEU A 80 -25.47 14.19 -27.34
C LEU A 80 -26.43 13.38 -28.23
N TRP A 81 -27.32 14.06 -28.96
CA TRP A 81 -28.32 13.42 -29.82
C TRP A 81 -28.12 13.71 -31.31
N GLN A 82 -26.98 14.31 -31.68
CA GLN A 82 -26.61 14.47 -33.08
C GLN A 82 -26.08 13.13 -33.61
N GLU A 83 -26.36 12.83 -34.88
CA GLU A 83 -25.68 11.74 -35.58
C GLU A 83 -24.17 11.93 -35.48
N GLU A 84 -23.43 10.83 -35.31
CA GLU A 84 -21.98 10.88 -35.10
C GLU A 84 -21.33 11.52 -36.34
N ASN A 85 -20.91 12.77 -36.20
CA ASN A 85 -20.23 13.49 -37.26
C ASN A 85 -18.91 12.74 -37.56
N ILE A 86 -18.72 12.41 -38.83
CA ILE A 86 -17.76 11.47 -39.44
C ILE A 86 -16.26 11.78 -39.14
N GLY A 87 -15.94 12.86 -38.41
CA GLY A 87 -14.57 13.22 -38.03
C GLY A 87 -13.98 12.52 -36.80
N ALA A 88 -14.75 11.64 -36.14
CA ALA A 88 -14.33 10.91 -34.95
C ALA A 88 -14.74 9.42 -34.99
N GLN A 89 -14.98 8.86 -36.18
CA GLN A 89 -15.19 7.42 -36.29
C GLN A 89 -13.84 6.70 -36.27
N PRO A 90 -13.59 5.83 -35.29
CA PRO A 90 -12.76 4.68 -35.57
C PRO A 90 -13.49 3.80 -36.59
N PRO A 91 -12.86 3.32 -37.68
CA PRO A 91 -13.52 2.47 -38.66
C PRO A 91 -14.13 1.25 -37.94
N SER A 92 -15.22 0.69 -38.47
CA SER A 92 -15.98 -0.43 -37.86
C SER A 92 -15.16 -1.68 -37.43
N ASN A 93 -13.88 -1.75 -37.81
CA ASN A 93 -12.92 -2.80 -37.45
C ASN A 93 -11.89 -2.39 -36.38
N ALA A 94 -11.93 -1.17 -35.86
CA ALA A 94 -10.95 -0.68 -34.92
C ALA A 94 -11.27 -1.09 -33.48
N LYS A 95 -10.32 -1.77 -32.84
CA LYS A 95 -10.38 -2.27 -31.46
C LYS A 95 -10.10 -1.18 -30.42
N LEU A 96 -10.75 -0.02 -30.52
CA LEU A 96 -10.61 1.03 -29.50
C LEU A 96 -11.78 1.00 -28.52
N ASN A 97 -11.47 1.28 -27.26
CA ASN A 97 -12.48 1.51 -26.24
C ASN A 97 -13.26 2.79 -26.56
N ALA A 98 -14.50 2.87 -26.08
CA ALA A 98 -15.25 4.13 -26.14
C ALA A 98 -14.53 5.21 -25.31
N ALA A 99 -14.70 6.49 -25.64
CA ALA A 99 -14.01 7.58 -24.96
C ALA A 99 -14.88 8.82 -24.75
N ILE A 100 -14.56 9.59 -23.71
CA ILE A 100 -15.18 10.90 -23.45
C ILE A 100 -14.13 11.98 -23.64
N LYS A 101 -14.45 13.01 -24.43
CA LYS A 101 -13.61 14.19 -24.60
C LYS A 101 -14.08 15.32 -23.70
N PHE A 102 -13.32 15.61 -22.65
CA PHE A 102 -13.63 16.69 -21.71
C PHE A 102 -13.00 18.01 -22.17
N LEU A 103 -13.81 19.08 -22.21
CA LEU A 103 -13.37 20.43 -22.59
C LEU A 103 -13.22 21.35 -21.36
N PHE A 104 -12.00 21.87 -21.18
CA PHE A 104 -11.63 22.76 -20.08
C PHE A 104 -11.50 24.19 -20.63
N GLY A 105 -12.59 24.98 -20.57
CA GLY A 105 -12.68 26.33 -21.14
C GLY A 105 -12.59 27.46 -20.11
N GLY A 106 -11.62 28.37 -20.29
CA GLY A 106 -11.49 29.66 -19.60
C GLY A 106 -10.71 30.65 -20.48
N LYS A 107 -10.44 31.88 -19.99
CA LYS A 107 -9.81 33.00 -20.76
C LYS A 107 -8.44 32.70 -21.42
N SER A 108 -7.81 31.53 -21.20
CA SER A 108 -6.41 31.24 -21.58
C SER A 108 -6.18 30.06 -22.57
N GLY A 109 -7.23 29.61 -23.27
CA GLY A 109 -7.12 28.67 -24.41
C GLY A 109 -7.83 27.32 -24.18
N HIS A 110 -8.29 26.71 -25.28
CA HIS A 110 -9.10 25.49 -25.31
C HIS A 110 -8.23 24.26 -25.04
N LEU A 111 -8.13 23.86 -23.77
CA LEU A 111 -7.54 22.59 -23.34
C LEU A 111 -8.62 21.51 -23.39
N ALA A 112 -8.29 20.35 -23.95
CA ALA A 112 -9.17 19.19 -23.99
C ALA A 112 -8.41 17.92 -23.56
N CYS A 113 -9.15 16.95 -23.03
CA CYS A 113 -8.64 15.63 -22.73
C CYS A 113 -9.58 14.58 -23.29
N THR A 114 -9.10 13.72 -24.19
CA THR A 114 -9.82 12.49 -24.53
C THR A 114 -9.45 11.42 -23.51
N PHE A 115 -10.47 10.87 -22.87
CA PHE A 115 -10.39 9.93 -21.76
C PHE A 115 -10.97 8.58 -22.20
N PRO A 116 -10.13 7.56 -22.47
CA PRO A 116 -10.59 6.22 -22.78
C PRO A 116 -11.28 5.56 -21.59
N LEU A 117 -12.39 4.89 -21.86
CA LEU A 117 -13.20 4.21 -20.85
C LEU A 117 -12.67 2.82 -20.53
N ALA A 118 -13.17 2.26 -19.43
CA ALA A 118 -12.82 0.93 -18.98
C ALA A 118 -13.22 -0.14 -20.00
N ASN A 119 -12.45 -1.22 -20.05
CA ASN A 119 -12.88 -2.43 -20.75
C ASN A 119 -13.99 -3.12 -19.94
N THR A 120 -15.16 -3.32 -20.57
CA THR A 120 -16.34 -3.91 -19.93
C THR A 120 -16.76 -5.25 -20.53
N ILE A 121 -15.93 -5.85 -21.40
CA ILE A 121 -16.34 -7.00 -22.22
C ILE A 121 -16.74 -8.21 -21.36
N PHE A 122 -16.08 -8.39 -20.21
CA PHE A 122 -16.35 -9.49 -19.29
C PHE A 122 -17.42 -9.15 -18.24
N GLN A 123 -17.93 -7.91 -18.22
CA GLN A 123 -18.94 -7.44 -17.29
C GLN A 123 -20.34 -7.41 -17.93
N ASN A 124 -20.44 -6.98 -19.19
CA ASN A 124 -21.72 -6.89 -19.90
C ASN A 124 -21.64 -7.20 -21.42
N GLY A 125 -20.50 -7.70 -21.91
CA GLY A 125 -20.33 -8.05 -23.33
C GLY A 125 -19.98 -6.89 -24.26
N LEU A 126 -19.99 -5.64 -23.77
CA LEU A 126 -19.56 -4.46 -24.54
C LEU A 126 -18.07 -4.23 -24.32
N LEU A 127 -17.29 -3.94 -25.38
CA LEU A 127 -15.87 -3.59 -25.24
C LEU A 127 -15.68 -2.43 -24.24
N SER A 128 -16.58 -1.46 -24.26
CA SER A 128 -16.67 -0.38 -23.28
C SER A 128 -18.12 0.06 -23.13
N THR A 129 -18.50 0.56 -21.95
CA THR A 129 -19.87 0.99 -21.68
C THR A 129 -19.97 2.50 -21.67
N LEU A 130 -20.62 3.06 -22.70
CA LEU A 130 -20.96 4.48 -22.82
C LEU A 130 -22.40 4.61 -23.36
N LEU A 131 -23.30 5.08 -22.50
CA LEU A 131 -24.73 5.08 -22.74
C LEU A 131 -25.28 6.51 -22.67
N ALA A 132 -25.93 6.96 -23.74
CA ALA A 132 -26.75 8.17 -23.75
C ALA A 132 -28.20 7.79 -23.49
N SER A 133 -28.83 8.40 -22.49
CA SER A 133 -30.24 8.16 -22.16
C SER A 133 -31.05 9.42 -21.94
N ARG A 134 -32.35 9.37 -22.25
CA ARG A 134 -33.31 10.46 -22.04
C ARG A 134 -34.37 10.02 -21.04
N TRP A 135 -34.58 10.83 -20.00
CA TRP A 135 -35.50 10.53 -18.91
C TRP A 135 -36.55 11.63 -18.77
N ARG A 136 -37.79 11.22 -18.56
CA ARG A 136 -38.94 12.12 -18.38
C ARG A 136 -39.62 11.86 -17.05
N ILE A 137 -40.13 12.93 -16.46
CA ILE A 137 -40.89 12.86 -15.21
C ILE A 137 -42.26 12.27 -15.49
N ASN A 138 -42.66 11.27 -14.71
CA ASN A 138 -43.96 10.63 -14.79
C ASN A 138 -44.99 11.31 -13.85
N GLU A 139 -46.24 10.86 -13.89
CA GLU A 139 -47.34 11.47 -13.12
C GLU A 139 -47.15 11.38 -11.60
N THR A 140 -46.37 10.41 -11.12
CA THR A 140 -46.07 10.21 -9.69
C THR A 140 -44.82 10.96 -9.23
N GLY A 141 -44.15 11.69 -10.13
CA GLY A 141 -42.93 12.46 -9.85
C GLY A 141 -41.62 11.66 -9.94
N GLY A 142 -41.69 10.38 -10.34
CA GLY A 142 -40.54 9.54 -10.67
C GLY A 142 -40.01 9.81 -12.09
N LEU A 143 -38.96 9.07 -12.49
CA LEU A 143 -38.33 9.19 -13.81
C LEU A 143 -38.54 7.92 -14.63
N ASP A 144 -39.07 8.08 -15.84
CA ASP A 144 -39.22 7.02 -16.84
C ASP A 144 -38.17 7.19 -17.95
N LEU A 145 -37.54 6.08 -18.34
CA LEU A 145 -36.63 6.04 -19.49
C LEU A 145 -37.42 6.17 -20.80
N VAL A 146 -37.00 7.09 -21.66
CA VAL A 146 -37.62 7.40 -22.96
C VAL A 146 -36.80 6.86 -24.13
N GLU A 147 -35.47 6.99 -24.03
CA GLU A 147 -34.54 6.64 -25.10
C GLU A 147 -33.21 6.22 -24.48
N LEU A 148 -32.60 5.16 -24.99
CA LEU A 148 -31.26 4.67 -24.60
C LEU A 148 -30.47 4.33 -25.87
N LYS A 149 -29.24 4.81 -25.96
CA LYS A 149 -28.35 4.60 -27.11
C LYS A 149 -26.90 4.41 -26.66
N GLU A 150 -26.23 3.39 -27.18
CA GLU A 150 -24.78 3.22 -27.05
C GLU A 150 -24.02 4.23 -27.91
N ARG A 151 -22.90 4.75 -27.40
CA ARG A 151 -22.00 5.64 -28.14
C ARG A 151 -20.57 5.14 -28.09
N GLN A 152 -19.78 5.49 -29.11
CA GLN A 152 -18.34 5.25 -29.10
C GLN A 152 -17.54 6.46 -28.62
N ALA A 153 -18.08 7.67 -28.82
CA ALA A 153 -17.46 8.89 -28.32
C ALA A 153 -18.49 9.94 -27.93
N GLN A 154 -18.16 10.78 -26.95
CA GLN A 154 -18.94 11.97 -26.60
C GLN A 154 -18.05 13.11 -26.10
N GLU A 155 -18.34 14.33 -26.55
CA GLU A 155 -17.68 15.54 -26.05
C GLU A 155 -18.51 16.15 -24.91
N VAL A 156 -17.86 16.43 -23.79
CA VAL A 156 -18.47 16.96 -22.55
C VAL A 156 -17.77 18.25 -22.17
N ASN A 157 -18.56 19.32 -22.06
CA ASN A 157 -18.06 20.63 -21.70
C ASN A 157 -18.21 20.91 -20.20
N ILE A 158 -17.08 21.01 -19.51
CA ILE A 158 -17.00 21.26 -18.06
C ILE A 158 -16.53 22.68 -17.72
N SER A 159 -16.49 23.57 -18.72
CA SER A 159 -16.03 24.96 -18.58
C SER A 159 -16.94 25.88 -17.74
N ASN A 160 -18.26 25.67 -17.76
CA ASN A 160 -19.27 26.59 -17.22
C ASN A 160 -19.83 26.15 -15.87
N ILE A 161 -19.01 26.11 -14.83
CA ILE A 161 -19.53 26.09 -13.44
C ILE A 161 -19.90 27.53 -13.08
N PRO A 162 -21.14 27.82 -12.65
CA PRO A 162 -21.50 29.15 -12.12
C PRO A 162 -20.59 29.49 -10.93
N GLU A 163 -20.00 30.69 -10.92
CA GLU A 163 -19.06 31.20 -9.90
C GLU A 163 -19.63 31.19 -8.45
N GLY A 164 -20.93 30.94 -8.28
CA GLY A 164 -21.66 31.10 -7.02
C GLY A 164 -21.38 30.11 -5.89
N ASN A 165 -20.57 29.07 -6.09
CA ASN A 165 -20.34 28.02 -5.07
C ASN A 165 -18.86 27.77 -4.72
N MET A 166 -17.94 28.60 -5.23
CA MET A 166 -16.55 28.58 -4.78
C MET A 166 -16.40 29.43 -3.50
N PRO A 167 -15.51 29.06 -2.56
CA PRO A 167 -15.18 29.95 -1.44
C PRO A 167 -14.81 31.34 -1.98
N GLU A 168 -15.35 32.39 -1.37
CA GLU A 168 -15.27 33.76 -1.88
C GLU A 168 -13.82 34.14 -2.25
N GLY A 169 -13.62 34.43 -3.55
CA GLY A 169 -12.31 34.74 -4.16
C GLY A 169 -11.47 33.53 -4.64
N SER A 170 -11.96 32.31 -4.69
CA SER A 170 -11.17 31.22 -5.28
C SER A 170 -10.99 31.39 -6.81
N VAL A 171 -9.81 31.08 -7.36
CA VAL A 171 -9.54 31.15 -8.82
C VAL A 171 -9.46 29.75 -9.43
N ARG A 172 -10.29 29.47 -10.43
CA ARG A 172 -10.26 28.21 -11.19
C ARG A 172 -9.10 28.24 -12.18
N LYS A 173 -8.08 27.42 -11.93
CA LYS A 173 -6.92 27.25 -12.82
C LYS A 173 -6.90 25.82 -13.34
N ASN A 174 -6.79 25.66 -14.66
CA ASN A 174 -6.57 24.35 -15.26
C ASN A 174 -5.09 23.97 -15.15
N SER A 175 -4.79 22.70 -14.89
CA SER A 175 -3.41 22.18 -14.74
C SER A 175 -3.27 20.85 -15.48
N VAL A 176 -2.05 20.54 -15.90
CA VAL A 176 -1.64 19.23 -16.45
C VAL A 176 -0.36 18.87 -15.72
N GLU A 177 -0.41 17.81 -14.92
CA GLU A 177 0.64 17.44 -13.99
C GLU A 177 0.97 15.95 -14.13
N ALA A 178 2.24 15.60 -13.91
CA ALA A 178 2.72 14.22 -13.92
C ALA A 178 3.90 14.09 -12.94
N PRO A 179 4.01 12.97 -12.19
CA PRO A 179 5.09 12.77 -11.24
C PRO A 179 6.38 12.33 -11.98
N LEU A 180 6.93 13.24 -12.78
CA LEU A 180 8.11 13.01 -13.60
C LEU A 180 9.37 13.51 -12.89
N PHE A 181 10.34 12.62 -12.74
CA PHE A 181 11.68 12.93 -12.23
C PHE A 181 12.72 12.79 -13.36
N PRO A 182 13.45 13.86 -13.72
CA PRO A 182 14.42 13.79 -14.81
C PRO A 182 15.68 13.03 -14.40
N ILE A 183 16.14 12.15 -15.28
CA ILE A 183 17.33 11.31 -15.04
C ILE A 183 18.47 11.60 -16.02
N THR A 184 18.22 12.38 -17.06
CA THR A 184 19.26 12.86 -17.99
C THR A 184 19.10 14.36 -18.25
N PRO A 185 20.16 15.06 -18.70
CA PRO A 185 20.00 16.37 -19.31
C PRO A 185 19.27 16.27 -20.67
N PRO A 186 18.68 17.36 -21.18
CA PRO A 186 18.11 17.38 -22.53
C PRO A 186 19.20 17.26 -23.59
N ARG A 187 19.04 16.32 -24.52
CA ARG A 187 19.96 16.05 -25.64
C ARG A 187 19.29 16.31 -26.98
N MET A 188 20.05 16.82 -27.94
CA MET A 188 19.55 16.97 -29.32
C MET A 188 19.51 15.59 -29.98
N ILE A 189 18.45 15.32 -30.73
CA ILE A 189 18.31 14.12 -31.54
C ILE A 189 19.06 14.35 -32.86
N ALA A 190 20.16 13.62 -33.03
CA ALA A 190 20.99 13.72 -34.22
C ALA A 190 20.40 12.88 -35.37
N SER A 191 19.91 11.68 -35.07
CA SER A 191 19.27 10.82 -36.08
C SER A 191 18.15 9.95 -35.50
N GLY A 192 17.09 9.80 -36.29
CA GLY A 192 15.88 9.05 -35.94
C GLY A 192 15.06 8.75 -37.20
N LEU A 193 14.09 7.84 -37.08
CA LEU A 193 13.12 7.52 -38.13
C LEU A 193 11.77 7.15 -37.50
N GLY A 194 10.72 7.87 -37.85
CA GLY A 194 9.39 7.66 -37.29
C GLY A 194 9.37 7.87 -35.78
N ASN A 195 9.06 6.81 -35.03
CA ASN A 195 9.07 6.76 -33.57
C ASN A 195 10.38 6.22 -32.98
N ILE A 196 11.42 5.98 -33.79
CA ILE A 196 12.69 5.41 -33.35
C ILE A 196 13.78 6.49 -33.30
N ILE A 197 14.43 6.64 -32.14
CA ILE A 197 15.62 7.47 -31.97
C ILE A 197 16.86 6.57 -32.06
N ARG A 198 17.83 6.95 -32.90
CA ARG A 198 19.07 6.18 -33.07
C ARG A 198 20.26 6.81 -32.36
N GLN A 199 20.42 8.12 -32.56
CA GLN A 199 21.55 8.86 -32.00
C GLN A 199 21.10 10.19 -31.43
N VAL A 200 21.75 10.56 -30.33
CA VAL A 200 21.66 11.87 -29.69
C VAL A 200 23.03 12.53 -29.68
N GLU A 201 23.07 13.85 -29.59
CA GLU A 201 24.32 14.60 -29.50
C GLU A 201 24.74 14.82 -28.05
N ILE A 202 25.92 14.33 -27.70
CA ILE A 202 26.55 14.51 -26.40
C ILE A 202 27.92 15.15 -26.64
N PHE A 203 28.14 16.34 -26.09
CA PHE A 203 29.38 17.12 -26.26
C PHE A 203 29.83 17.28 -27.73
N GLY A 204 28.89 17.54 -28.64
CA GLY A 204 29.20 17.71 -30.07
C GLY A 204 29.40 16.41 -30.84
N LYS A 205 29.20 15.24 -30.21
CA LYS A 205 29.40 13.93 -30.82
C LYS A 205 28.11 13.12 -30.87
N GLU A 206 27.83 12.54 -32.03
CA GLU A 206 26.75 11.57 -32.19
C GLU A 206 27.03 10.31 -31.35
N THR A 207 26.11 10.00 -30.44
CA THR A 207 26.20 8.90 -29.48
C THR A 207 24.92 8.07 -29.57
N PRO A 208 24.96 6.73 -29.38
CA PRO A 208 23.75 5.92 -29.39
C PRO A 208 22.71 6.42 -28.38
N ALA A 209 21.44 6.46 -28.78
CA ALA A 209 20.38 7.13 -28.04
C ALA A 209 20.13 6.57 -26.63
N SER A 210 20.28 5.25 -26.44
CA SER A 210 20.10 4.61 -25.13
C SER A 210 21.31 4.71 -24.22
N GLY A 211 22.50 5.07 -24.71
CA GLY A 211 23.75 4.91 -23.95
C GLY A 211 23.80 5.69 -22.62
N GLU A 212 23.51 6.99 -22.65
CA GLU A 212 23.43 7.82 -21.43
C GLU A 212 22.26 7.41 -20.53
N LEU A 213 21.15 7.00 -21.15
CA LEU A 213 19.94 6.59 -20.45
C LEU A 213 20.15 5.28 -19.66
N GLU A 214 20.82 4.29 -20.25
CA GLU A 214 21.14 3.01 -19.60
C GLU A 214 21.96 3.23 -18.33
N THR A 215 23.00 4.06 -18.41
CA THR A 215 23.82 4.42 -17.24
C THR A 215 22.99 5.13 -16.17
N ALA A 216 22.19 6.12 -16.55
CA ALA A 216 21.36 6.87 -15.61
C ALA A 216 20.30 6.00 -14.92
N VAL A 217 19.70 5.04 -15.65
CA VAL A 217 18.74 4.08 -15.06
C VAL A 217 19.45 3.15 -14.09
N GLN A 218 20.64 2.64 -14.42
CA GLN A 218 21.39 1.75 -13.53
C GLN A 218 21.76 2.47 -12.22
N GLU A 219 22.34 3.67 -12.30
CA GLU A 219 22.70 4.48 -11.12
C GLU A 219 21.48 4.79 -10.25
N LEU A 220 20.33 5.08 -10.88
CA LEU A 220 19.07 5.29 -10.18
C LEU A 220 18.60 4.04 -9.43
N LEU A 221 18.63 2.87 -10.07
CA LEU A 221 18.16 1.63 -9.48
C LEU A 221 19.07 1.17 -8.34
N ASP A 222 20.39 1.30 -8.50
CA ASP A 222 21.36 0.99 -7.46
C ASP A 222 21.09 1.84 -6.21
N ARG A 223 20.94 3.16 -6.39
CA ARG A 223 20.61 4.08 -5.28
C ARG A 223 19.27 3.73 -4.62
N ARG A 224 18.21 3.49 -5.39
CA ARG A 224 16.89 3.11 -4.82
C ARG A 224 16.95 1.80 -4.04
N THR A 225 17.78 0.86 -4.49
CA THR A 225 17.99 -0.44 -3.80
C THR A 225 18.75 -0.24 -2.49
N GLU A 226 19.80 0.60 -2.48
CA GLU A 226 20.54 0.97 -1.27
C GLU A 226 19.64 1.67 -0.24
N GLU A 227 18.68 2.48 -0.69
CA GLU A 227 17.65 3.12 0.15
C GLU A 227 16.53 2.16 0.61
N GLY A 228 16.55 0.89 0.19
CA GLY A 228 15.57 -0.12 0.60
C GLY A 228 14.22 -0.03 -0.13
N HIS A 229 14.15 0.63 -1.29
CA HIS A 229 12.95 0.64 -2.12
C HIS A 229 12.89 -0.59 -3.03
N GLU A 230 11.74 -1.27 -3.02
CA GLU A 230 11.50 -2.42 -3.90
C GLU A 230 11.52 -1.99 -5.38
N LEU A 231 12.14 -2.82 -6.22
CA LEU A 231 12.09 -2.66 -7.67
C LEU A 231 10.67 -2.94 -8.16
N PRO A 232 10.17 -2.20 -9.18
CA PRO A 232 8.85 -2.47 -9.72
C PRO A 232 8.77 -3.92 -10.25
N PRO A 233 7.61 -4.60 -10.16
CA PRO A 233 7.42 -5.99 -10.60
C PRO A 233 7.51 -6.20 -12.14
N GLY A 234 8.10 -5.25 -12.87
CA GLY A 234 8.25 -5.22 -14.32
C GLY A 234 9.29 -4.18 -14.75
N PRO A 235 9.44 -3.91 -16.07
CA PRO A 235 10.39 -2.92 -16.56
C PRO A 235 10.06 -1.52 -16.00
N LEU A 236 11.08 -0.80 -15.57
CA LEU A 236 10.94 0.59 -15.12
C LEU A 236 10.33 1.42 -16.25
N GLY A 237 9.24 2.13 -15.95
CA GLY A 237 8.66 3.09 -16.88
C GLY A 237 9.60 4.27 -17.13
N VAL A 238 9.93 4.51 -18.40
CA VAL A 238 10.73 5.66 -18.84
C VAL A 238 9.91 6.47 -19.83
N TRP A 239 9.94 7.79 -19.67
CA TRP A 239 9.26 8.74 -20.54
C TRP A 239 10.25 9.77 -21.08
N GLY A 240 10.07 10.18 -22.34
CA GLY A 240 10.79 11.26 -22.99
C GLY A 240 9.90 12.48 -23.20
N VAL A 241 10.34 13.65 -22.74
CA VAL A 241 9.74 14.92 -23.17
C VAL A 241 10.52 15.42 -24.38
N VAL A 242 9.84 15.50 -25.53
CA VAL A 242 10.43 15.91 -26.81
C VAL A 242 10.00 17.33 -27.14
N CYS A 243 10.98 18.21 -27.39
CA CYS A 243 10.78 19.58 -27.84
C CYS A 243 11.17 19.70 -29.33
N PRO A 244 10.20 19.81 -30.24
CA PRO A 244 10.47 19.92 -31.67
C PRO A 244 11.18 21.24 -32.02
N PRO A 245 11.86 21.31 -33.18
CA PRO A 245 12.38 22.57 -33.71
C PRO A 245 11.27 23.59 -33.88
N GLY A 246 11.55 24.85 -33.53
CA GLY A 246 10.60 25.95 -33.72
C GLY A 246 10.86 27.11 -32.78
N GLU A 247 10.00 28.14 -32.87
CA GLU A 247 10.11 29.40 -32.13
C GLU A 247 10.27 29.22 -30.61
N HIS A 248 9.66 28.18 -30.04
CA HIS A 248 9.64 27.96 -28.60
C HIS A 248 10.70 26.97 -28.11
N GLN A 249 11.48 26.35 -28.99
CA GLN A 249 12.40 25.26 -28.64
C GLN A 249 13.43 25.69 -27.59
N ASP A 250 14.06 26.86 -27.76
CA ASP A 250 15.06 27.38 -26.81
C ASP A 250 14.45 27.64 -25.42
N SER A 251 13.22 28.17 -25.38
CA SER A 251 12.54 28.42 -24.12
C SER A 251 12.18 27.12 -23.39
N CYS A 252 11.76 26.09 -24.13
CA CYS A 252 11.51 24.76 -23.58
C CYS A 252 12.81 24.12 -23.09
N LEU A 253 13.89 24.24 -23.87
CA LEU A 253 15.20 23.70 -23.51
C LEU A 253 15.76 24.36 -22.25
N GLY A 254 15.65 25.68 -22.11
CA GLY A 254 16.03 26.39 -20.89
C GLY A 254 15.30 25.83 -19.67
N TYR A 255 13.99 25.64 -19.80
CA TYR A 255 13.16 25.07 -18.72
C TYR A 255 13.58 23.64 -18.35
N LEU A 256 13.78 22.77 -19.35
CA LEU A 256 14.21 21.38 -19.14
C LEU A 256 15.61 21.27 -18.50
N LYS A 257 16.53 22.18 -18.88
CA LYS A 257 17.85 22.30 -18.25
C LYS A 257 17.73 22.72 -16.79
N ASP A 258 16.90 23.71 -16.48
CA ASP A 258 16.66 24.13 -15.11
C ASP A 258 16.00 23.01 -14.29
N TRP A 259 15.14 22.20 -14.91
CA TRP A 259 14.57 20.99 -14.29
C TRP A 259 15.65 19.98 -13.93
N PHE A 260 16.55 19.67 -14.84
CA PHE A 260 17.66 18.78 -14.55
C PHE A 260 18.63 19.37 -13.52
N ALA A 261 18.98 20.65 -13.61
CA ALA A 261 19.96 21.26 -12.71
C ALA A 261 19.53 21.18 -11.24
N ASN A 262 18.22 21.15 -10.97
CA ASN A 262 17.68 21.00 -9.63
C ASN A 262 17.76 19.56 -9.09
N THR A 263 17.96 18.53 -9.94
CA THR A 263 18.14 17.13 -9.49
C THR A 263 19.48 16.89 -8.81
N ILE A 264 20.47 17.77 -9.01
CA ILE A 264 21.79 17.68 -8.37
C ILE A 264 21.69 17.71 -6.83
N LYS A 265 20.55 18.20 -6.29
CA LYS A 265 20.27 18.25 -4.86
C LYS A 265 19.53 17.02 -4.32
N VAL A 266 19.22 16.04 -5.18
CA VAL A 266 18.45 14.84 -4.83
C VAL A 266 19.38 13.74 -4.34
N GLN A 267 19.16 13.30 -3.10
CA GLN A 267 19.92 12.24 -2.44
C GLN A 267 19.05 11.03 -2.10
N THR A 268 17.73 11.21 -2.02
CA THR A 268 16.76 10.17 -1.66
C THR A 268 15.60 10.09 -2.64
N ALA A 269 14.91 8.96 -2.70
CA ALA A 269 13.66 8.81 -3.45
C ALA A 269 12.54 9.75 -2.95
N GLY A 270 12.59 10.17 -1.68
CA GLY A 270 11.73 11.23 -1.16
C GLY A 270 12.06 12.60 -1.75
N ASP A 271 13.34 12.87 -2.04
CA ASP A 271 13.74 14.08 -2.77
C ASP A 271 13.34 14.00 -4.24
N GLU A 272 13.33 12.81 -4.86
CA GLU A 272 12.79 12.61 -6.22
C GLU A 272 11.33 13.02 -6.28
N TRP A 273 10.51 12.59 -5.31
CA TRP A 273 9.11 13.01 -5.19
C TRP A 273 8.99 14.52 -5.01
N ARG A 274 9.80 15.14 -4.15
CA ARG A 274 9.80 16.60 -4.02
C ARG A 274 10.13 17.29 -5.33
N SER A 275 11.18 16.85 -6.02
CA SER A 275 11.59 17.42 -7.31
C SER A 275 10.49 17.28 -8.36
N ALA A 276 9.84 16.12 -8.44
CA ALA A 276 8.73 15.86 -9.35
C ALA A 276 7.51 16.76 -9.04
N LEU A 277 7.25 17.07 -7.77
CA LEU A 277 6.11 17.90 -7.34
C LEU A 277 6.39 19.40 -7.33
N GLU A 278 7.65 19.81 -7.23
CA GLU A 278 8.05 21.22 -7.20
C GLU A 278 7.93 21.90 -8.57
N MET A 279 8.06 21.13 -9.66
CA MET A 279 8.00 21.63 -11.04
C MET A 279 6.56 21.80 -11.54
N LYS A 280 5.84 22.70 -10.86
CA LYS A 280 4.44 23.06 -11.10
C LYS A 280 4.21 23.63 -12.49
N GLU A 281 3.15 23.19 -13.17
CA GLU A 281 2.66 23.73 -14.45
C GLU A 281 3.64 23.65 -15.62
N SER A 282 4.80 23.02 -15.40
CA SER A 282 5.86 22.81 -16.38
C SER A 282 5.32 22.11 -17.60
N LEU A 283 4.61 21.00 -17.35
CA LEU A 283 4.17 20.13 -18.41
C LEU A 283 3.11 20.79 -19.28
N LYS A 284 2.11 21.44 -18.66
CA LYS A 284 1.15 22.27 -19.39
C LYS A 284 1.85 23.37 -20.19
N TRP A 285 2.84 24.05 -19.61
CA TRP A 285 3.56 25.14 -20.28
C TRP A 285 4.38 24.64 -21.48
N LEU A 286 5.00 23.46 -21.36
CA LEU A 286 5.75 22.76 -22.40
C LEU A 286 4.82 22.28 -23.53
N ILE A 287 3.70 21.64 -23.19
CA ILE A 287 2.69 21.16 -24.16
C ILE A 287 2.12 22.33 -24.97
N LYS A 288 1.82 23.46 -24.31
CA LYS A 288 1.37 24.70 -24.99
C LYS A 288 2.36 25.24 -26.02
N ARG A 289 3.62 24.81 -25.96
CA ARG A 289 4.73 25.23 -26.82
C ARG A 289 5.20 24.14 -27.78
N GLY A 290 4.43 23.06 -27.91
CA GLY A 290 4.66 22.00 -28.87
C GLY A 290 5.46 20.83 -28.34
N ALA A 291 5.86 20.84 -27.06
CA ALA A 291 6.49 19.67 -26.47
C ALA A 291 5.50 18.51 -26.33
N ARG A 292 6.00 17.28 -26.48
CA ARG A 292 5.22 16.04 -26.38
C ARG A 292 5.86 15.08 -25.40
N VAL A 293 5.05 14.30 -24.71
CA VAL A 293 5.48 13.21 -23.83
C VAL A 293 5.33 11.90 -24.59
N TYR A 294 6.37 11.08 -24.53
CA TYR A 294 6.39 9.75 -25.13
C TYR A 294 6.85 8.72 -24.12
N LYS A 295 6.15 7.60 -23.99
CA LYS A 295 6.67 6.44 -23.27
C LYS A 295 7.71 5.72 -24.12
N ILE A 296 8.83 5.35 -23.51
CA ILE A 296 9.83 4.50 -24.15
C ILE A 296 9.30 3.06 -24.08
N GLN A 297 8.96 2.46 -25.22
CA GLN A 297 8.39 1.12 -25.29
C GLN A 297 9.46 0.02 -25.27
N SER A 298 10.61 0.29 -25.87
CA SER A 298 11.72 -0.64 -25.93
C SER A 298 13.02 0.07 -26.28
N GLY A 299 14.13 -0.57 -25.93
CA GLY A 299 15.47 -0.10 -26.24
C GLY A 299 16.48 -0.58 -25.21
N GLY A 300 17.74 -0.53 -25.59
CA GLY A 300 18.85 -1.06 -24.82
C GLY A 300 19.21 -2.51 -25.17
N GLY A 301 20.51 -2.75 -25.34
CA GLY A 301 21.05 -4.02 -25.81
C GLY A 301 22.36 -3.82 -26.58
N GLY A 302 23.47 -4.34 -26.05
CA GLY A 302 24.83 -4.05 -26.51
C GLY A 302 25.32 -4.78 -27.77
N TRP A 303 24.46 -5.43 -28.58
CA TRP A 303 24.94 -6.24 -29.71
C TRP A 303 24.13 -6.09 -31.00
N GLY A 304 24.84 -5.88 -32.13
CA GLY A 304 24.29 -5.85 -33.48
C GLY A 304 23.86 -4.46 -34.00
N LYS A 305 23.33 -4.40 -35.23
CA LYS A 305 22.90 -3.15 -35.92
C LYS A 305 21.72 -2.42 -35.24
N LYS A 306 21.13 -3.02 -34.19
CA LYS A 306 20.03 -2.47 -33.40
C LYS A 306 20.47 -2.00 -32.00
N ALA A 307 21.75 -2.10 -31.69
CA ALA A 307 22.29 -1.63 -30.42
C ALA A 307 22.11 -0.11 -30.30
N GLY A 308 21.63 0.35 -29.14
CA GLY A 308 21.52 1.78 -28.86
C GLY A 308 20.23 2.47 -29.31
N LEU A 309 19.29 1.74 -29.94
CA LEU A 309 18.03 2.30 -30.44
C LEU A 309 16.98 2.42 -29.33
N LEU A 310 16.19 3.49 -29.36
CA LEU A 310 15.03 3.69 -28.50
C LEU A 310 13.75 3.79 -29.36
N SER A 311 12.71 3.05 -28.99
CA SER A 311 11.39 3.11 -29.63
C SER A 311 10.42 3.85 -28.71
N LEU A 312 9.76 4.87 -29.27
CA LEU A 312 8.75 5.67 -28.60
C LEU A 312 7.34 5.13 -28.92
N ASP A 313 6.41 5.30 -27.98
CA ASP A 313 4.98 5.09 -28.25
C ASP A 313 4.52 6.07 -29.36
N PRO A 314 4.06 5.59 -30.52
CA PRO A 314 3.61 6.47 -31.60
C PRO A 314 2.26 7.14 -31.29
N GLU A 315 1.50 6.64 -30.32
CA GLU A 315 0.17 7.15 -29.99
C GLU A 315 0.25 8.52 -29.30
N THR A 316 -0.20 9.55 -30.02
CA THR A 316 -0.34 10.92 -29.47
C THR A 316 -1.78 11.41 -29.47
N LYS A 317 -2.66 10.72 -30.20
CA LYS A 317 -4.10 10.98 -30.31
C LYS A 317 -4.88 9.71 -30.05
N TYR A 318 -6.08 9.86 -29.51
CA TYR A 318 -7.03 8.77 -29.40
C TYR A 318 -7.95 8.76 -30.61
N SER A 319 -7.46 8.18 -31.70
CA SER A 319 -8.20 7.96 -32.94
C SER A 319 -7.79 6.60 -33.49
N ALA A 320 -8.71 5.86 -34.09
CA ALA A 320 -8.26 4.73 -34.87
C ALA A 320 -7.82 5.26 -36.22
N SER A 321 -6.52 5.28 -36.43
CA SER A 321 -5.95 5.39 -37.75
C SER A 321 -6.41 4.20 -38.59
N SER A 322 -6.74 4.46 -39.85
CA SER A 322 -6.82 3.36 -40.82
C SER A 322 -5.40 2.83 -41.10
N GLU A 323 -5.25 1.55 -41.46
CA GLU A 323 -3.95 1.01 -41.91
C GLU A 323 -3.34 1.85 -43.05
N GLU A 324 -4.20 2.49 -43.85
CA GLU A 324 -3.83 3.43 -44.92
C GLU A 324 -3.24 4.73 -44.39
N GLU A 325 -3.81 5.33 -43.33
CA GLU A 325 -3.26 6.53 -42.67
C GLU A 325 -1.93 6.24 -41.97
N ASP A 326 -1.82 5.09 -41.30
CA ASP A 326 -0.57 4.67 -40.66
C ASP A 326 0.53 4.41 -41.70
N LEU A 327 0.17 3.78 -42.83
CA LEU A 327 1.06 3.59 -43.96
C LEU A 327 1.45 4.92 -44.61
N ASP A 328 0.53 5.88 -44.71
CA ASP A 328 0.79 7.23 -45.23
C ASP A 328 1.74 8.02 -44.31
N ILE A 329 1.51 7.99 -43.00
CA ILE A 329 2.40 8.59 -41.98
C ILE A 329 3.79 7.93 -42.08
N PHE A 330 3.84 6.60 -42.22
CA PHE A 330 5.07 5.85 -42.38
C PHE A 330 5.80 6.21 -43.69
N ILE A 331 5.10 6.31 -44.82
CA ILE A 331 5.67 6.69 -46.13
C ILE A 331 6.17 8.14 -46.11
N ARG A 332 5.41 9.07 -45.51
CA ARG A 332 5.83 10.48 -45.32
C ARG A 332 7.11 10.59 -44.51
N SER A 333 7.28 9.73 -43.49
CA SER A 333 8.51 9.68 -42.69
C SER A 333 9.77 9.32 -43.51
N PHE A 334 9.62 8.60 -44.63
CA PHE A 334 10.71 8.33 -45.58
C PHE A 334 10.89 9.43 -46.64
N ALA A 335 9.80 10.10 -47.04
CA ALA A 335 9.82 11.15 -48.07
C ALA A 335 10.44 12.48 -47.60
N ASN A 336 10.32 12.81 -46.31
CA ASN A 336 10.82 14.07 -45.72
C ASN A 336 12.37 14.16 -45.58
N ARG A 337 13.14 13.30 -46.26
CA ARG A 337 14.57 13.55 -46.49
C ARG A 337 14.86 14.74 -47.42
N ARG A 338 13.86 15.27 -48.15
CA ARG A 338 14.08 16.30 -49.19
C ARG A 338 13.52 17.69 -48.91
N PHE A 339 12.58 17.87 -47.98
CA PHE A 339 12.01 19.18 -47.64
C PHE A 339 11.72 19.23 -46.14
N GLY A 340 12.18 20.28 -45.47
CA GLY A 340 12.22 20.43 -44.01
C GLY A 340 10.87 20.66 -43.32
N ASP A 341 9.81 19.95 -43.72
CA ASP A 341 8.54 19.93 -42.98
C ASP A 341 8.52 18.76 -41.99
N ALA A 342 8.37 19.10 -40.71
CA ALA A 342 8.56 18.23 -39.55
C ALA A 342 7.28 17.48 -39.14
N ASP A 343 6.76 16.61 -40.01
CA ASP A 343 5.57 15.79 -39.72
C ASP A 343 5.89 14.39 -39.17
N GLY A 344 7.16 14.11 -38.83
CA GLY A 344 7.57 12.90 -38.14
C GLY A 344 7.41 13.02 -36.61
N VAL A 345 6.98 11.93 -35.94
CA VAL A 345 6.74 11.85 -34.48
C VAL A 345 7.91 12.41 -33.66
N VAL A 346 9.16 12.15 -34.08
CA VAL A 346 10.40 12.72 -33.53
C VAL A 346 11.45 12.92 -34.63
N GLY A 347 11.61 14.17 -35.11
CA GLY A 347 12.55 14.53 -36.18
C GLY A 347 13.94 14.96 -35.68
N PRO A 348 15.02 14.79 -36.48
CA PRO A 348 16.33 15.37 -36.19
C PRO A 348 16.28 16.87 -35.88
N GLY A 349 17.11 17.33 -34.94
CA GLY A 349 17.08 18.69 -34.42
C GLY A 349 16.07 18.93 -33.29
N SER A 350 15.18 17.98 -33.00
CA SER A 350 14.38 18.00 -31.76
C SER A 350 15.28 17.75 -30.55
N TYR A 351 14.90 18.22 -29.37
CA TYR A 351 15.54 17.86 -28.11
C TYR A 351 14.69 16.85 -27.35
N ILE A 352 15.32 15.91 -26.64
CA ILE A 352 14.67 14.95 -25.75
C ILE A 352 15.33 14.94 -24.37
N GLN A 353 14.51 14.87 -23.32
CA GLN A 353 14.97 14.61 -21.96
C GLN A 353 14.21 13.41 -21.38
N TYR A 354 14.91 12.53 -20.68
CA TYR A 354 14.34 11.31 -20.11
C TYR A 354 13.97 11.48 -18.64
N PHE A 355 12.84 10.88 -18.29
CA PHE A 355 12.20 10.95 -17.00
C PHE A 355 11.72 9.57 -16.56
N VAL A 356 11.60 9.40 -15.25
CA VAL A 356 11.02 8.23 -14.59
C VAL A 356 10.00 8.69 -13.55
N THR A 357 9.17 7.78 -13.07
CA THR A 357 8.37 8.03 -11.87
C THR A 357 9.20 7.71 -10.63
N PRO A 358 9.15 8.54 -9.57
CA PRO A 358 9.64 8.18 -8.25
C PRO A 358 8.95 6.89 -7.73
N PRO A 359 9.61 6.08 -6.88
CA PRO A 359 9.04 4.82 -6.42
C PRO A 359 7.85 5.06 -5.48
N SER A 360 6.79 4.26 -5.62
CA SER A 360 5.56 4.41 -4.84
C SER A 360 5.76 4.23 -3.34
N SER A 361 6.80 3.49 -2.91
CA SER A 361 7.22 3.33 -1.51
C SER A 361 7.66 4.64 -0.86
N ALA A 362 8.22 5.58 -1.64
CA ALA A 362 8.69 6.88 -1.17
C ALA A 362 7.63 7.99 -1.32
N LYS A 363 6.41 7.62 -1.73
CA LYS A 363 5.33 8.55 -2.04
C LYS A 363 4.95 9.38 -0.82
N PRO A 364 4.82 10.72 -0.93
CA PRO A 364 4.46 11.56 0.19
C PRO A 364 3.09 11.16 0.76
N LYS A 365 3.04 10.83 2.05
CA LYS A 365 1.78 10.63 2.77
C LYS A 365 1.09 11.99 2.94
N MET A 366 -0.07 12.16 2.32
CA MET A 366 -0.88 13.35 2.56
C MET A 366 -1.74 13.18 3.82
N PRO A 367 -1.90 14.23 4.65
CA PRO A 367 -2.74 14.13 5.84
C PRO A 367 -4.18 13.76 5.46
N PRO A 368 -4.88 12.92 6.23
CA PRO A 368 -6.27 12.59 5.95
C PRO A 368 -7.14 13.86 5.92
N GLY A 369 -8.22 13.82 5.16
CA GLY A 369 -9.25 14.84 5.24
C GLY A 369 -10.19 14.84 4.04
N ASP A 370 -11.42 15.21 4.33
CA ASP A 370 -12.59 14.91 3.52
C ASP A 370 -12.90 15.94 2.44
N VAL A 371 -12.10 17.00 2.37
CA VAL A 371 -12.26 18.08 1.41
C VAL A 371 -11.36 17.81 0.22
N SER A 372 -11.98 17.69 -0.95
CA SER A 372 -11.27 17.56 -2.22
C SER A 372 -10.44 18.82 -2.50
N GLN A 373 -9.20 18.63 -2.94
CA GLN A 373 -8.38 19.72 -3.50
C GLN A 373 -8.77 20.04 -4.95
N PHE A 374 -9.53 19.13 -5.57
CA PHE A 374 -9.92 19.18 -6.97
C PHE A 374 -11.40 19.46 -7.13
N THR A 375 -11.76 20.17 -8.20
CA THR A 375 -13.18 20.29 -8.60
C THR A 375 -13.50 19.30 -9.71
N ASP A 376 -12.72 19.32 -10.80
CA ASP A 376 -12.95 18.45 -11.96
C ASP A 376 -11.60 17.93 -12.45
N CYS A 377 -11.29 16.64 -12.22
CA CYS A 377 -9.97 16.08 -12.52
C CYS A 377 -10.03 14.67 -13.10
N PHE A 378 -9.19 14.42 -14.10
CA PHE A 378 -9.08 13.14 -14.79
C PHE A 378 -7.64 12.67 -14.73
N GLY A 379 -7.43 11.44 -14.26
CA GLY A 379 -6.12 10.92 -13.90
C GLY A 379 -5.73 9.66 -14.68
N MET A 380 -4.44 9.35 -14.65
CA MET A 380 -3.87 8.10 -15.12
C MET A 380 -3.52 7.22 -13.92
N THR A 381 -3.78 5.93 -14.02
CA THR A 381 -3.36 4.91 -13.05
C THR A 381 -2.74 3.71 -13.75
N ASP A 382 -2.13 2.81 -12.99
CA ASP A 382 -1.64 1.52 -13.48
C ASP A 382 -2.58 0.38 -13.01
N ASP A 383 -2.50 -0.77 -13.69
CA ASP A 383 -3.36 -1.92 -13.38
C ASP A 383 -3.12 -2.46 -11.96
N ALA A 384 -1.90 -2.37 -11.45
CA ALA A 384 -1.56 -2.84 -10.10
C ALA A 384 -2.28 -2.04 -9.00
N GLN A 385 -2.38 -0.72 -9.13
CA GLN A 385 -3.15 0.13 -8.22
C GLN A 385 -4.65 -0.13 -8.29
N LEU A 386 -5.17 -0.45 -9.48
CA LEU A 386 -6.57 -0.83 -9.67
C LEU A 386 -6.88 -2.16 -9.00
N GLU A 387 -6.02 -3.17 -9.19
CA GLU A 387 -6.15 -4.47 -8.54
C GLU A 387 -6.07 -4.35 -7.01
N ALA A 388 -5.07 -3.61 -6.48
CA ALA A 388 -4.97 -3.35 -5.05
C ALA A 388 -6.20 -2.62 -4.48
N SER A 389 -6.75 -1.67 -5.22
CA SER A 389 -7.98 -0.96 -4.83
C SER A 389 -9.21 -1.86 -4.85
N SER A 390 -9.25 -2.85 -5.75
CA SER A 390 -10.37 -3.81 -5.86
C SER A 390 -10.36 -4.90 -4.78
N LEU A 391 -9.21 -5.16 -4.17
CA LEU A 391 -9.03 -6.12 -3.06
C LEU A 391 -9.42 -5.54 -1.69
N ASN A 392 -9.54 -4.22 -1.58
CA ASN A 392 -10.08 -3.58 -0.39
C ASN A 392 -11.60 -3.77 -0.37
N PRO A 393 -12.18 -4.45 0.63
CA PRO A 393 -13.62 -4.42 0.83
C PRO A 393 -13.96 -2.95 1.10
N GLY A 394 -14.56 -2.28 0.13
CA GLY A 394 -14.89 -0.87 0.21
C GLY A 394 -15.63 -0.52 1.51
N PRO A 395 -15.69 0.76 1.89
CA PRO A 395 -16.38 1.16 3.12
C PRO A 395 -17.81 0.59 3.12
N THR A 396 -18.24 0.05 4.26
CA THR A 396 -19.62 -0.45 4.47
C THR A 396 -20.68 0.66 4.38
N GLU A 397 -20.26 1.92 4.24
CA GLU A 397 -21.12 3.11 4.15
C GLU A 397 -20.75 3.99 2.94
N TRP A 398 -21.78 4.52 2.27
CA TRP A 398 -21.64 5.46 1.16
C TRP A 398 -21.28 6.86 1.67
N LYS A 399 -20.21 7.45 1.12
CA LYS A 399 -19.80 8.81 1.42
C LYS A 399 -20.07 9.74 0.24
N SER A 400 -20.85 10.80 0.48
CA SER A 400 -21.07 11.85 -0.51
C SER A 400 -19.98 12.92 -0.40
N VAL A 401 -19.23 13.13 -1.48
CA VAL A 401 -18.29 14.26 -1.60
C VAL A 401 -18.89 15.30 -2.52
N ARG A 402 -18.97 16.55 -2.05
CA ARG A 402 -19.51 17.67 -2.84
C ARG A 402 -18.41 18.31 -3.67
N GLN A 403 -18.80 18.89 -4.81
CA GLN A 403 -17.93 19.69 -5.68
C GLN A 403 -16.72 18.93 -6.23
N GLN A 404 -16.87 17.63 -6.50
CA GLN A 404 -15.84 16.81 -7.11
C GLN A 404 -16.44 16.00 -8.26
N PHE A 405 -15.80 16.10 -9.43
CA PHE A 405 -16.09 15.32 -10.61
C PHE A 405 -14.79 14.75 -11.19
N GLY A 406 -14.76 13.46 -11.52
CA GLY A 406 -13.51 12.90 -12.04
C GLY A 406 -13.38 11.39 -12.00
N ALA A 407 -12.47 10.89 -12.82
CA ALA A 407 -12.16 9.47 -12.95
C ALA A 407 -10.66 9.24 -13.22
N VAL A 408 -10.24 7.99 -13.12
CA VAL A 408 -8.92 7.53 -13.58
C VAL A 408 -9.06 6.51 -14.72
N THR A 409 -8.08 6.51 -15.62
CA THR A 409 -7.95 5.55 -16.73
C THR A 409 -6.60 4.85 -16.68
N SER A 410 -6.55 3.62 -17.16
CA SER A 410 -5.35 2.78 -17.35
C SER A 410 -4.77 2.86 -18.77
N HIS A 411 -5.46 3.52 -19.72
CA HIS A 411 -5.10 3.54 -21.15
C HIS A 411 -4.33 4.81 -21.58
N GLY A 412 -4.13 5.76 -20.67
CA GLY A 412 -3.51 7.06 -20.94
C GLY A 412 -4.52 8.19 -21.14
N LEU A 413 -4.09 9.41 -20.83
CA LEU A 413 -4.83 10.65 -21.05
C LEU A 413 -4.35 11.30 -22.35
N PHE A 414 -5.25 11.60 -23.29
CA PHE A 414 -4.88 12.23 -24.56
C PHE A 414 -5.18 13.73 -24.49
N VAL A 415 -4.13 14.51 -24.25
CA VAL A 415 -4.22 15.94 -23.98
C VAL A 415 -4.05 16.71 -25.28
N GLU A 416 -5.02 17.58 -25.57
CA GLU A 416 -4.99 18.48 -26.72
C GLU A 416 -5.01 19.93 -26.25
N TYR A 417 -4.06 20.72 -26.73
CA TYR A 417 -4.10 22.18 -26.61
C TYR A 417 -4.40 22.79 -27.97
N ARG A 418 -5.50 23.54 -28.09
CA ARG A 418 -5.88 24.24 -29.33
C ARG A 418 -5.61 25.74 -29.25
N PRO A 419 -4.44 26.22 -29.71
CA PRO A 419 -4.22 27.64 -29.94
C PRO A 419 -4.94 28.05 -31.24
N ARG A 420 -5.91 28.97 -31.21
CA ARG A 420 -6.41 29.58 -32.46
C ARG A 420 -5.31 30.51 -33.00
N PRO A 421 -4.96 30.47 -34.31
CA PRO A 421 -5.52 29.69 -35.42
C PRO A 421 -4.70 28.43 -35.81
N SER A 422 -3.71 28.03 -35.01
CA SER A 422 -2.76 26.95 -35.35
C SER A 422 -3.36 25.54 -35.13
N PRO A 423 -2.78 24.49 -35.76
CA PRO A 423 -3.15 23.11 -35.47
C PRO A 423 -3.03 22.81 -33.97
N GLY A 424 -3.96 22.02 -33.44
CA GLY A 424 -3.91 21.56 -32.05
C GLY A 424 -2.63 20.79 -31.78
N MET A 425 -2.02 21.01 -30.61
CA MET A 425 -0.88 20.26 -30.11
C MET A 425 -1.40 19.11 -29.24
N GLU A 426 -1.07 17.89 -29.61
CA GLU A 426 -1.57 16.68 -28.95
C GLU A 426 -0.44 15.84 -28.37
N THR A 427 -0.69 15.25 -27.20
CA THR A 427 0.22 14.33 -26.53
C THR A 427 -0.57 13.30 -25.74
N LYS A 428 -0.02 12.09 -25.64
CA LYS A 428 -0.49 11.08 -24.69
C LYS A 428 0.26 11.25 -23.37
N LEU A 429 -0.47 11.16 -22.27
CA LEU A 429 0.05 11.23 -20.92
C LEU A 429 -0.37 9.94 -20.20
N ASP A 430 0.53 8.96 -20.22
CA ASP A 430 0.35 7.62 -19.66
C ASP A 430 1.28 7.36 -18.47
N VAL A 431 1.76 8.44 -17.85
CA VAL A 431 2.55 8.41 -16.61
C VAL A 431 1.60 8.11 -15.45
N PRO A 432 1.75 7.01 -14.68
CA PRO A 432 0.90 6.72 -13.54
C PRO A 432 0.89 7.87 -12.52
N GLY A 433 -0.30 8.24 -12.04
CA GLY A 433 -0.50 9.38 -11.13
C GLY A 433 -0.57 10.75 -11.82
N SER A 434 -0.39 10.83 -13.13
CA SER A 434 -0.63 12.07 -13.87
C SER A 434 -2.11 12.45 -13.89
N TRP A 435 -2.40 13.75 -14.02
CA TRP A 435 -3.77 14.25 -14.05
C TRP A 435 -3.91 15.56 -14.81
N ILE A 436 -5.13 15.80 -15.29
CA ILE A 436 -5.57 17.03 -15.94
C ILE A 436 -6.86 17.49 -15.30
N GLY A 437 -6.96 18.77 -14.98
CA GLY A 437 -8.18 19.27 -14.35
C GLY A 437 -8.06 20.63 -13.69
N HIS A 438 -9.02 20.90 -12.81
CA HIS A 438 -9.10 22.13 -12.03
C HIS A 438 -8.87 21.87 -10.55
N MET A 439 -8.05 22.71 -9.94
CA MET A 439 -7.79 22.72 -8.49
C MET A 439 -8.55 23.88 -7.84
N ALA A 440 -9.10 23.66 -6.65
CA ALA A 440 -9.71 24.70 -5.82
C ALA A 440 -8.63 25.40 -4.97
N LEU A 441 -8.36 26.69 -5.24
CA LEU A 441 -7.41 27.50 -4.46
C LEU A 441 -8.10 28.71 -3.82
N PRO A 442 -7.94 28.98 -2.50
CA PRO A 442 -8.43 30.20 -1.85
C PRO A 442 -7.81 31.50 -2.42
N HIS A 443 -8.54 32.63 -2.38
CA HIS A 443 -8.07 33.93 -2.91
C HIS A 443 -6.75 34.39 -2.28
N GLY A 444 -5.89 35.02 -3.07
CA GLY A 444 -4.63 35.62 -2.59
C GLY A 444 -3.50 34.63 -2.28
N GLN A 445 -3.77 33.32 -2.26
CA GLN A 445 -2.72 32.30 -2.17
C GLN A 445 -2.22 31.92 -3.57
N ARG A 446 -1.04 32.42 -3.93
CA ARG A 446 -0.17 31.71 -4.88
C ARG A 446 0.16 30.36 -4.26
N TRP A 447 0.24 29.31 -5.08
CA TRP A 447 0.74 27.99 -4.68
C TRP A 447 2.20 28.10 -4.20
N LYS A 448 2.41 28.57 -2.97
CA LYS A 448 3.72 28.66 -2.34
C LYS A 448 4.14 27.23 -1.99
N ASN A 449 5.43 26.90 -2.14
CA ASN A 449 5.95 25.60 -1.70
C ASN A 449 5.57 25.29 -0.24
N SER A 450 5.32 26.33 0.58
CA SER A 450 4.82 26.23 1.96
C SER A 450 3.40 25.65 2.15
N GLN A 451 2.72 25.18 1.10
CA GLN A 451 1.38 24.57 1.18
C GLN A 451 1.24 23.17 0.57
N LEU A 452 2.22 22.72 -0.23
CA LEU A 452 2.72 21.36 0.04
C LEU A 452 3.35 21.46 1.44
N PRO A 453 3.27 20.47 2.33
CA PRO A 453 4.15 20.51 3.48
C PRO A 453 5.57 20.60 2.91
N LEU A 454 6.16 21.81 2.90
CA LEU A 454 7.60 21.97 2.85
C LEU A 454 8.06 21.02 3.92
N LEU A 455 8.78 19.99 3.49
CA LEU A 455 9.57 19.18 4.37
C LEU A 455 10.45 20.14 5.15
N ASN A 456 9.98 20.51 6.34
CA ASN A 456 10.87 20.62 7.46
C ASN A 456 11.44 19.22 7.62
N MET A 457 12.64 19.02 7.06
CA MET A 457 13.65 18.16 7.69
C MET A 457 14.10 18.77 9.03
N ALA A 458 13.14 19.16 9.87
CA ALA A 458 13.28 19.07 11.30
C ALA A 458 12.51 17.80 11.63
N ALA A 459 13.23 16.69 11.83
CA ALA A 459 12.74 15.40 12.34
C ALA A 459 11.20 15.34 12.39
N ASN A 460 10.56 14.91 11.29
CA ASN A 460 9.12 14.86 11.19
C ASN A 460 8.64 13.96 12.34
N LYS A 461 8.10 14.56 13.40
CA LYS A 461 7.32 13.84 14.39
C LYS A 461 6.02 13.47 13.68
N GLU A 462 6.05 12.41 12.86
CA GLU A 462 4.83 11.66 12.56
C GLU A 462 4.15 11.42 13.91
N THR A 463 2.84 11.72 14.01
CA THR A 463 2.10 11.32 15.20
C THR A 463 2.23 9.80 15.30
N PRO A 464 2.86 9.30 16.39
CA PRO A 464 3.18 7.89 16.49
C PRO A 464 1.88 7.09 16.38
N SER A 465 1.81 6.17 15.42
CA SER A 465 0.58 5.45 15.07
C SER A 465 0.80 3.97 14.75
N LYS A 466 2.06 3.53 14.65
CA LYS A 466 2.40 2.13 14.42
C LYS A 466 2.42 1.33 15.72
N ILE A 467 2.41 0.01 15.60
CA ILE A 467 2.67 -0.91 16.70
C ILE A 467 4.05 -1.54 16.47
N GLY A 468 4.97 -1.33 17.41
CA GLY A 468 6.26 -1.99 17.39
C GLY A 468 6.10 -3.40 17.94
N VAL A 469 6.60 -4.42 17.25
CA VAL A 469 6.73 -5.78 17.79
C VAL A 469 8.20 -6.10 17.90
N VAL A 470 8.74 -6.05 19.12
CA VAL A 470 10.16 -6.33 19.36
C VAL A 470 10.34 -7.84 19.44
N SER A 471 11.17 -8.36 18.52
CA SER A 471 11.43 -9.78 18.25
C SER A 471 10.35 -10.50 17.42
N ILE A 472 10.66 -10.71 16.13
CA ILE A 472 9.88 -11.48 15.16
C ILE A 472 10.24 -12.99 15.24
N GLY A 473 10.03 -13.58 16.42
CA GLY A 473 9.98 -15.04 16.60
C GLY A 473 8.61 -15.60 16.23
N ASP A 474 8.34 -16.90 16.48
CA ASP A 474 7.05 -17.51 16.12
C ASP A 474 5.85 -16.78 16.73
N MET A 475 5.97 -16.34 17.99
CA MET A 475 4.93 -15.58 18.67
C MET A 475 4.81 -14.16 18.09
N GLY A 476 5.93 -13.46 17.91
CA GLY A 476 5.96 -12.11 17.35
C GLY A 476 5.40 -12.05 15.93
N VAL A 477 5.73 -13.02 15.07
CA VAL A 477 5.15 -13.16 13.71
C VAL A 477 3.64 -13.36 13.79
N GLY A 478 3.16 -14.26 14.66
CA GLY A 478 1.72 -14.51 14.80
C GLY A 478 0.96 -13.26 15.23
N ILE A 479 1.48 -12.52 16.22
CA ILE A 479 0.92 -11.25 16.68
C ILE A 479 0.95 -10.21 15.55
N ALA A 480 2.07 -10.07 14.86
CA ALA A 480 2.20 -9.12 13.76
C ALA A 480 1.19 -9.41 12.63
N LYS A 481 1.07 -10.67 12.20
CA LYS A 481 0.08 -11.06 11.18
C LYS A 481 -1.36 -10.81 11.62
N LEU A 482 -1.69 -11.07 12.89
CA LEU A 482 -3.01 -10.76 13.46
C LEU A 482 -3.28 -9.25 13.40
N LEU A 483 -2.32 -8.43 13.86
CA LEU A 483 -2.45 -6.97 13.88
C LEU A 483 -2.61 -6.41 12.46
N ILE A 484 -1.79 -6.87 11.51
CA ILE A 484 -1.85 -6.46 10.10
C ILE A 484 -3.19 -6.87 9.48
N ALA A 485 -3.65 -8.10 9.71
CA ALA A 485 -4.95 -8.57 9.24
C ALA A 485 -6.14 -7.79 9.84
N LYS A 486 -5.93 -7.09 10.96
CA LYS A 486 -6.91 -6.21 11.60
C LYS A 486 -6.67 -4.73 11.31
N GLY A 487 -5.83 -4.42 10.32
CA GLY A 487 -5.63 -3.07 9.79
C GLY A 487 -4.63 -2.20 10.54
N PHE A 488 -3.80 -2.78 11.43
CA PHE A 488 -2.73 -2.05 12.10
C PHE A 488 -1.43 -2.08 11.29
N GLN A 489 -0.67 -0.99 11.34
CA GLN A 489 0.70 -0.94 10.85
C GLN A 489 1.64 -1.50 11.91
N VAL A 490 2.50 -2.45 11.53
CA VAL A 490 3.42 -3.11 12.44
C VAL A 490 4.85 -2.90 11.97
N ALA A 491 5.73 -2.50 12.89
CA ALA A 491 7.15 -2.31 12.63
C ALA A 491 8.02 -3.12 13.61
N THR A 492 9.25 -3.42 13.21
CA THR A 492 10.25 -4.08 14.08
C THR A 492 11.65 -3.56 13.77
N ASN A 493 12.50 -3.50 14.78
CA ASN A 493 13.91 -3.17 14.59
C ASN A 493 14.65 -4.37 13.97
N CYS A 494 15.25 -4.15 12.80
CA CYS A 494 15.94 -5.16 11.99
C CYS A 494 17.43 -5.32 12.36
N LYS A 495 18.00 -4.37 13.10
CA LYS A 495 19.44 -4.30 13.36
C LYS A 495 19.94 -5.51 14.15
N GLY A 496 20.98 -6.15 13.63
CA GLY A 496 21.61 -7.31 14.28
C GLY A 496 20.76 -8.59 14.26
N ARG A 497 19.70 -8.64 13.45
CA ARG A 497 18.86 -9.84 13.27
C ARG A 497 19.38 -10.72 12.13
N SER A 498 19.15 -12.02 12.25
CA SER A 498 19.53 -12.98 11.20
C SER A 498 18.64 -12.83 9.95
N ASP A 499 19.16 -13.24 8.79
CA ASP A 499 18.40 -13.25 7.52
C ASP A 499 17.08 -14.02 7.65
N ASP A 500 17.08 -15.17 8.34
CA ASP A 500 15.86 -15.95 8.64
C ASP A 500 14.80 -15.14 9.43
N THR A 501 15.23 -14.20 10.27
CA THR A 501 14.31 -13.34 11.04
C THR A 501 13.79 -12.20 10.17
N LEU A 502 14.67 -11.61 9.34
CA LEU A 502 14.28 -10.55 8.40
C LEU A 502 13.30 -11.09 7.35
N GLN A 503 13.56 -12.29 6.82
CA GLN A 503 12.65 -12.93 5.86
C GLN A 503 11.28 -13.20 6.47
N ARG A 504 11.22 -13.74 7.70
CA ARG A 504 9.94 -13.94 8.40
C ARG A 504 9.16 -12.65 8.64
N ALA A 505 9.86 -11.54 8.89
CA ALA A 505 9.25 -10.22 9.03
C ALA A 505 8.67 -9.74 7.69
N ARG A 506 9.43 -9.87 6.59
CA ARG A 506 8.97 -9.52 5.23
C ARG A 506 7.79 -10.37 4.78
N ASP A 507 7.86 -11.69 4.97
CA ASP A 507 6.76 -12.63 4.66
C ASP A 507 5.48 -12.37 5.49
N ALA A 508 5.62 -11.62 6.58
CA ALA A 508 4.52 -11.21 7.44
C ALA A 508 4.07 -9.75 7.19
N ASN A 509 4.62 -9.06 6.19
CA ASN A 509 4.40 -7.64 5.90
C ASN A 509 4.71 -6.71 7.08
N VAL A 510 5.71 -7.07 7.89
CA VAL A 510 6.21 -6.24 9.00
C VAL A 510 7.25 -5.26 8.47
N GLU A 511 7.06 -3.98 8.76
CA GLU A 511 8.01 -2.94 8.39
C GLU A 511 9.31 -3.07 9.18
N LEU A 512 10.44 -2.97 8.49
CA LEU A 512 11.77 -3.06 9.09
C LEU A 512 12.31 -1.64 9.32
N VAL A 513 12.75 -1.36 10.54
CA VAL A 513 13.43 -0.10 10.89
C VAL A 513 14.83 -0.37 11.43
N ASP A 514 15.76 0.56 11.24
CA ASP A 514 17.19 0.33 11.46
C ASP A 514 17.66 0.63 12.90
N SER A 515 16.79 1.17 13.75
CA SER A 515 17.12 1.45 15.15
C SER A 515 15.91 1.41 16.09
N ASP A 516 16.19 1.26 17.40
CA ASP A 516 15.17 1.38 18.44
C ASP A 516 14.64 2.81 18.57
N ALA A 517 15.46 3.82 18.23
CA ALA A 517 15.03 5.22 18.19
C ALA A 517 13.99 5.44 17.10
N ASP A 518 14.20 4.88 15.91
CA ASP A 518 13.23 4.93 14.82
C ASP A 518 11.95 4.19 15.21
N LEU A 519 12.09 2.98 15.77
CA LEU A 519 10.94 2.21 16.26
C LEU A 519 10.13 2.99 17.30
N ALA A 520 10.78 3.56 18.32
CA ALA A 520 10.13 4.34 19.35
C ALA A 520 9.50 5.63 18.81
N SER A 521 10.13 6.28 17.83
CA SER A 521 9.61 7.51 17.22
C SER A 521 8.29 7.28 16.47
N GLN A 522 8.16 6.15 15.77
CA GLN A 522 7.01 5.86 14.89
C GLN A 522 5.85 5.15 15.60
N CYS A 523 6.13 4.46 16.72
CA CYS A 523 5.14 3.61 17.37
C CYS A 523 4.34 4.33 18.47
N ALA A 524 3.03 4.09 18.51
CA ALA A 524 2.15 4.45 19.62
C ALA A 524 2.25 3.44 20.78
N ALA A 525 2.48 2.18 20.44
CA ALA A 525 2.63 1.07 21.36
C ALA A 525 3.79 0.17 20.90
N ILE A 526 4.60 -0.34 21.83
CA ILE A 526 5.62 -1.36 21.60
C ILE A 526 5.26 -2.60 22.41
N LEU A 527 5.09 -3.73 21.73
CA LEU A 527 4.93 -5.07 22.30
C LEU A 527 6.30 -5.73 22.41
N SER A 528 6.76 -5.97 23.63
CA SER A 528 8.03 -6.68 23.90
C SER A 528 7.76 -8.18 24.00
N VAL A 529 8.23 -8.95 23.01
CA VAL A 529 8.03 -10.41 22.91
C VAL A 529 9.38 -11.12 22.66
N VAL A 530 10.25 -11.06 23.66
CA VAL A 530 11.61 -11.60 23.67
C VAL A 530 11.74 -12.77 24.67
N PRO A 531 12.80 -13.59 24.56
CA PRO A 531 13.14 -14.55 25.62
C PRO A 531 13.37 -13.84 26.97
N PRO A 532 13.06 -14.48 28.12
CA PRO A 532 13.16 -13.84 29.44
C PRO A 532 14.53 -13.22 29.73
N ARG A 533 15.61 -13.88 29.30
CA ARG A 533 17.00 -13.40 29.47
C ARG A 533 17.28 -12.05 28.79
N ASP A 534 16.49 -11.68 27.79
CA ASP A 534 16.70 -10.51 26.94
C ASP A 534 15.71 -9.37 27.30
N ALA A 535 14.81 -9.60 28.29
CA ALA A 535 13.71 -8.69 28.63
C ALA A 535 14.19 -7.35 29.20
N GLU A 536 15.02 -7.37 30.25
CA GLU A 536 15.56 -6.14 30.86
C GLU A 536 16.41 -5.34 29.86
N ALA A 537 17.35 -6.01 29.17
CA ALA A 537 18.18 -5.35 28.16
C ALA A 537 17.36 -4.75 27.01
N THR A 538 16.24 -5.37 26.65
CA THR A 538 15.32 -4.82 25.64
C THR A 538 14.59 -3.59 26.15
N ALA A 539 14.13 -3.60 27.40
CA ALA A 539 13.54 -2.42 28.01
C ALA A 539 14.53 -1.27 28.10
N ASP A 540 15.77 -1.53 28.54
CA ASP A 540 16.83 -0.51 28.62
C ASP A 540 17.12 0.13 27.25
N ARG A 541 17.20 -0.67 26.17
CA ARG A 541 17.35 -0.13 24.81
C ARG A 541 16.21 0.81 24.40
N ILE A 542 14.97 0.49 24.78
CA ILE A 542 13.81 1.36 24.47
C ILE A 542 13.81 2.60 25.37
N ILE A 543 14.21 2.49 26.64
CA ILE A 543 14.39 3.63 27.54
C ILE A 543 15.44 4.59 26.96
N ASP A 544 16.59 4.06 26.53
CA ASP A 544 17.67 4.84 25.90
C ASP A 544 17.20 5.51 24.61
N ALA A 545 16.43 4.79 23.78
CA ALA A 545 15.83 5.32 22.56
C ALA A 545 14.83 6.47 22.81
N LEU A 546 14.26 6.54 24.02
CA LEU A 546 13.33 7.60 24.43
C LEU A 546 14.02 8.73 25.20
N ALA A 547 15.30 8.59 25.56
CA ALA A 547 16.03 9.57 26.33
C ALA A 547 16.10 10.92 25.59
N GLY A 548 15.70 12.00 26.27
CA GLY A 548 15.67 13.34 25.69
C GLY A 548 14.52 13.60 24.70
N SER A 549 13.65 12.61 24.47
CA SER A 549 12.46 12.80 23.63
C SER A 549 11.32 13.49 24.40
N SER A 550 10.63 14.42 23.75
CA SER A 550 9.37 15.01 24.24
C SER A 550 8.24 14.57 23.31
N ARG A 551 7.18 13.97 23.86
CA ARG A 551 6.04 13.43 23.11
C ARG A 551 4.74 13.99 23.65
N GLU A 552 3.85 14.40 22.74
CA GLU A 552 2.49 14.86 23.09
C GLU A 552 1.61 13.67 23.50
N THR A 553 1.75 12.54 22.81
CA THR A 553 1.12 11.26 23.17
C THR A 553 2.16 10.30 23.75
N PRO A 554 1.96 9.77 24.97
CA PRO A 554 2.90 8.83 25.58
C PRO A 554 2.97 7.54 24.77
N LEU A 555 4.19 7.00 24.61
CA LEU A 555 4.37 5.66 24.05
C LEU A 555 3.87 4.64 25.08
N TYR A 556 3.11 3.63 24.68
CA TYR A 556 2.84 2.49 25.56
C TYR A 556 3.91 1.43 25.35
N PHE A 557 4.61 1.03 26.42
CA PHE A 557 5.50 -0.13 26.39
C PHE A 557 4.80 -1.28 27.11
N ILE A 558 4.43 -2.31 26.35
CA ILE A 558 3.71 -3.47 26.83
C ILE A 558 4.73 -4.61 26.94
N ASP A 559 5.12 -4.92 28.17
CA ASP A 559 5.98 -6.06 28.45
C ASP A 559 5.14 -7.35 28.41
N MET A 560 5.36 -8.19 27.41
CA MET A 560 4.64 -9.46 27.22
C MET A 560 5.54 -10.68 27.45
N ASN A 561 6.70 -10.47 28.08
CA ASN A 561 7.72 -11.50 28.25
C ASN A 561 7.32 -12.51 29.32
N ALA A 562 7.85 -13.73 29.22
CA ALA A 562 7.58 -14.80 30.20
C ALA A 562 8.51 -14.66 31.42
N VAL A 563 8.34 -13.57 32.18
CA VAL A 563 9.18 -13.20 33.34
C VAL A 563 8.40 -13.22 34.65
N ALA A 564 9.11 -13.30 35.77
CA ALA A 564 8.53 -13.22 37.12
C ALA A 564 7.99 -11.82 37.42
N PRO A 565 7.01 -11.69 38.34
CA PRO A 565 6.50 -10.39 38.79
C PRO A 565 7.59 -9.42 39.24
N SER A 566 8.61 -9.89 39.97
CA SER A 566 9.73 -9.05 40.39
C SER A 566 10.59 -8.55 39.22
N THR A 567 10.78 -9.37 38.19
CA THR A 567 11.51 -8.99 36.96
C THR A 567 10.71 -7.95 36.17
N CYS A 568 9.39 -8.13 36.02
CA CYS A 568 8.51 -7.12 35.41
C CYS A 568 8.50 -5.80 36.22
N LYS A 569 8.42 -5.88 37.56
CA LYS A 569 8.52 -4.73 38.47
C LYS A 569 9.89 -4.03 38.36
N SER A 570 10.98 -4.78 38.16
CA SER A 570 12.33 -4.23 37.90
C SER A 570 12.35 -3.40 36.62
N ILE A 571 11.81 -3.95 35.53
CA ILE A 571 11.68 -3.25 34.24
C ILE A 571 10.84 -1.97 34.39
N ALA A 572 9.66 -2.06 35.01
CA ALA A 572 8.81 -0.91 35.27
C ALA A 572 9.54 0.17 36.08
N SER A 573 10.34 -0.25 37.07
CA SER A 573 11.16 0.65 37.89
C SER A 573 12.26 1.32 37.07
N SER A 574 12.84 0.66 36.06
CA SER A 574 13.79 1.28 35.12
C SER A 574 13.12 2.40 34.30
N PHE A 575 11.91 2.20 33.78
CA PHE A 575 11.15 3.26 33.10
C PHE A 575 10.88 4.46 34.02
N ALA A 576 10.45 4.20 35.26
CA ALA A 576 10.18 5.25 36.24
C ALA A 576 11.46 6.01 36.65
N ARG A 577 12.56 5.29 36.91
CA ARG A 577 13.86 5.86 37.30
C ARG A 577 14.44 6.75 36.19
N ALA A 578 14.30 6.33 34.94
CA ALA A 578 14.73 7.10 33.77
C ALA A 578 13.81 8.29 33.45
N ARG A 579 12.67 8.44 34.16
CA ARG A 579 11.61 9.42 33.85
C ARG A 579 11.18 9.33 32.38
N SER A 580 11.08 8.10 31.88
CA SER A 580 10.75 7.84 30.48
C SER A 580 9.36 8.38 30.14
N PRO A 581 9.15 8.97 28.94
CA PRO A 581 7.83 9.39 28.50
C PRO A 581 6.89 8.22 28.13
N ALA A 582 7.33 6.97 28.31
CA ALA A 582 6.50 5.80 28.06
C ALA A 582 5.64 5.41 29.26
N ARG A 583 4.41 4.97 28.99
CA ARG A 583 3.51 4.29 29.93
C ARG A 583 3.80 2.80 29.88
N PHE A 584 4.24 2.25 31.00
CA PHE A 584 4.49 0.82 31.14
C PHE A 584 3.21 0.04 31.40
N VAL A 585 3.04 -1.10 30.73
CA VAL A 585 1.94 -2.05 30.94
C VAL A 585 2.53 -3.44 31.13
N ASP A 586 2.19 -4.11 32.25
CA ASP A 586 2.47 -5.53 32.45
C ASP A 586 1.45 -6.34 31.66
N ALA A 587 1.90 -7.26 30.83
CA ALA A 587 1.03 -8.14 30.07
C ALA A 587 1.63 -9.53 29.95
N CYS A 588 0.80 -10.48 29.56
CA CYS A 588 1.28 -11.83 29.32
C CYS A 588 0.58 -12.49 28.15
N ILE A 589 1.12 -13.62 27.67
CA ILE A 589 0.54 -14.39 26.58
C ILE A 589 0.23 -15.81 27.07
N ILE A 590 -1.04 -16.19 27.07
CA ILE A 590 -1.55 -17.51 27.47
C ILE A 590 -2.13 -18.22 26.25
N GLY A 591 -1.32 -19.07 25.64
CA GLY A 591 -1.73 -19.88 24.49
C GLY A 591 -0.66 -20.00 23.42
N ALA A 592 -1.06 -20.53 22.28
CA ALA A 592 -0.22 -20.63 21.09
C ALA A 592 -0.13 -19.29 20.33
N PRO A 593 0.80 -19.12 19.36
CA PRO A 593 0.79 -17.95 18.50
C PRO A 593 -0.54 -17.77 17.74
N PRO A 594 -0.97 -16.52 17.51
CA PRO A 594 -2.14 -16.24 16.68
C PRO A 594 -1.99 -16.82 15.27
N ARG A 595 -3.09 -17.35 14.73
CA ARG A 595 -3.16 -17.91 13.37
C ARG A 595 -4.60 -18.03 12.89
N LEU A 596 -4.81 -18.10 11.58
CA LEU A 596 -6.08 -18.53 10.99
C LEU A 596 -6.39 -19.97 11.43
N LYS A 597 -7.66 -20.25 11.76
CA LYS A 597 -8.10 -21.61 12.12
C LYS A 597 -7.91 -22.60 10.98
N SER A 598 -8.01 -22.15 9.73
CA SER A 598 -7.73 -22.92 8.51
C SER A 598 -6.25 -23.24 8.25
N ALA A 599 -5.31 -22.62 8.98
CA ALA A 599 -3.88 -22.80 8.69
C ALA A 599 -3.39 -24.23 8.99
N PRO A 600 -2.61 -24.86 8.09
CA PRO A 600 -2.07 -26.19 8.32
C PRO A 600 -1.14 -26.18 9.54
N ASN A 601 -1.30 -27.18 10.41
CA ASN A 601 -0.66 -27.34 11.74
C ASN A 601 -1.35 -26.65 12.93
N ALA A 602 -2.67 -26.46 12.90
CA ALA A 602 -3.46 -25.86 13.97
C ALA A 602 -3.36 -26.54 15.36
N GLY A 603 -2.65 -27.67 15.52
CA GLY A 603 -2.59 -28.47 16.75
C GLY A 603 -1.23 -28.66 17.43
N THR A 604 -0.12 -28.10 16.95
CA THR A 604 1.25 -28.51 17.36
C THR A 604 1.81 -27.88 18.64
N ASN A 605 1.01 -27.11 19.41
CA ASN A 605 1.47 -26.48 20.67
C ASN A 605 0.75 -27.08 21.90
N VAL A 606 1.53 -27.37 22.94
CA VAL A 606 1.10 -28.01 24.22
C VAL A 606 -0.02 -27.24 24.93
N SER A 607 -0.11 -25.92 24.74
CA SER A 607 -1.08 -25.07 25.45
C SER A 607 -2.48 -25.02 24.85
N ALA A 608 -2.79 -25.84 23.84
CA ALA A 608 -4.10 -25.84 23.17
C ALA A 608 -5.18 -26.71 23.87
N SER A 609 -4.88 -27.34 25.01
CA SER A 609 -5.84 -28.14 25.80
C SER A 609 -6.64 -27.29 26.79
N GLY A 610 -7.22 -26.18 26.32
CA GLY A 610 -8.35 -25.55 26.99
C GLY A 610 -9.65 -26.14 26.44
N PRO A 611 -10.78 -26.08 27.17
CA PRO A 611 -12.07 -26.49 26.62
C PRO A 611 -12.27 -25.73 25.31
N GLN A 612 -12.54 -26.44 24.21
CA GLN A 612 -13.20 -25.80 23.08
C GLN A 612 -14.55 -25.34 23.60
N THR A 613 -14.63 -24.08 24.04
CA THR A 613 -15.91 -23.45 24.33
C THR A 613 -16.63 -23.34 23.00
N GLY A 614 -17.46 -24.35 22.73
CA GLY A 614 -18.42 -24.34 21.65
C GLY A 614 -19.33 -23.13 21.82
N SER A 615 -19.23 -22.22 20.88
CA SER A 615 -20.31 -21.32 20.49
C SER A 615 -20.09 -21.06 19.01
N GLY A 616 -21.08 -21.45 18.21
CA GLY A 616 -20.98 -21.64 16.78
C GLY A 616 -20.51 -20.40 16.02
N ASP A 617 -19.45 -20.61 15.27
CA ASP A 617 -19.27 -20.11 13.91
C ASP A 617 -18.04 -20.87 13.39
N ASP A 618 -18.29 -21.93 12.63
CA ASP A 618 -17.27 -22.68 11.88
C ASP A 618 -16.82 -21.84 10.67
N ASP A 619 -16.39 -20.60 10.94
CA ASP A 619 -15.74 -19.77 9.96
C ASP A 619 -14.27 -20.21 9.86
N PRO A 620 -13.86 -20.85 8.75
CA PRO A 620 -12.47 -21.26 8.54
C PRO A 620 -11.51 -20.07 8.48
N ASP A 621 -12.00 -18.86 8.20
CA ASP A 621 -11.22 -17.63 8.13
C ASP A 621 -11.12 -16.90 9.49
N ALA A 622 -11.71 -17.47 10.55
CA ALA A 622 -11.59 -16.91 11.89
C ALA A 622 -10.18 -17.13 12.47
N TRP A 623 -9.70 -16.17 13.26
CA TRP A 623 -8.41 -16.25 13.95
C TRP A 623 -8.52 -16.98 15.28
N TYR A 624 -7.56 -17.87 15.57
CA TYR A 624 -7.20 -18.22 16.94
C TYR A 624 -6.38 -17.07 17.54
N VAL A 625 -6.84 -16.52 18.66
CA VAL A 625 -6.16 -15.48 19.43
C VAL A 625 -5.89 -16.04 20.84
N PRO A 626 -4.64 -16.05 21.33
CA PRO A 626 -4.36 -16.47 22.69
C PRO A 626 -4.88 -15.44 23.69
N GLY A 627 -5.10 -15.85 24.94
CA GLY A 627 -5.42 -14.88 25.99
C GLY A 627 -4.22 -13.98 26.24
N MET A 628 -4.42 -12.65 26.26
CA MET A 628 -3.36 -11.70 26.63
C MET A 628 -3.80 -10.76 27.76
N PRO A 629 -3.92 -11.28 29.01
CA PRO A 629 -4.21 -10.45 30.17
C PRO A 629 -3.17 -9.34 30.37
N MET A 630 -3.63 -8.19 30.86
CA MET A 630 -2.83 -7.01 31.13
C MET A 630 -3.08 -6.50 32.55
N SER A 631 -2.10 -5.88 33.17
CA SER A 631 -2.22 -5.26 34.50
C SER A 631 -1.30 -4.05 34.64
N GLY A 632 -1.44 -3.36 35.77
CA GLY A 632 -0.74 -2.12 36.06
C GLY A 632 -1.64 -0.89 35.89
N PRO A 633 -1.15 0.30 36.27
CA PRO A 633 -1.96 1.52 36.40
C PRO A 633 -2.36 2.16 35.05
N HIS A 634 -1.91 1.60 33.93
CA HIS A 634 -2.19 2.10 32.59
C HIS A 634 -2.92 1.03 31.78
N LYS A 635 -4.12 1.35 31.29
CA LYS A 635 -4.90 0.44 30.44
C LYS A 635 -4.58 0.72 28.99
N LEU A 636 -4.37 -0.35 28.22
CA LEU A 636 -4.12 -0.22 26.79
C LEU A 636 -5.31 0.42 26.06
N ALA A 637 -6.54 0.15 26.52
CA ALA A 637 -7.75 0.76 25.98
C ALA A 637 -7.77 2.30 26.11
N ASP A 638 -7.07 2.86 27.09
CA ASP A 638 -7.00 4.31 27.33
C ASP A 638 -5.99 5.00 26.40
N LEU A 639 -5.21 4.25 25.61
CA LEU A 639 -4.35 4.82 24.58
C LEU A 639 -5.23 5.45 23.50
N SER A 640 -5.22 6.77 23.44
CA SER A 640 -5.89 7.54 22.40
C SER A 640 -4.84 8.25 21.55
N LEU A 641 -5.08 8.31 20.25
CA LEU A 641 -4.31 9.16 19.32
C LEU A 641 -5.24 10.28 18.84
N PRO A 642 -5.48 11.35 19.61
CA PRO A 642 -6.60 12.28 19.35
C PRO A 642 -6.52 12.97 17.99
N ALA A 643 -5.31 13.09 17.43
CA ALA A 643 -5.06 13.70 16.14
C ALA A 643 -5.35 12.79 14.94
N THR A 644 -5.45 11.47 15.13
CA THR A 644 -5.54 10.50 14.03
C THR A 644 -6.57 9.41 14.26
N ASP A 645 -6.69 8.90 15.48
CA ASP A 645 -7.56 7.79 15.85
C ASP A 645 -7.81 7.74 17.36
N ALA A 646 -8.93 8.33 17.78
CA ALA A 646 -9.28 8.39 19.20
C ALA A 646 -9.54 7.00 19.82
N ALA A 647 -9.87 6.00 19.01
CA ALA A 647 -10.22 4.64 19.43
C ALA A 647 -9.07 3.63 19.26
N PHE A 648 -7.85 4.09 18.97
CA PHE A 648 -6.70 3.24 18.67
C PHE A 648 -6.45 2.18 19.76
N GLY A 649 -6.34 2.59 21.01
CA GLY A 649 -6.09 1.72 22.16
C GLY A 649 -7.23 0.74 22.42
N ALA A 650 -8.48 1.19 22.27
CA ALA A 650 -9.65 0.32 22.42
C ALA A 650 -9.67 -0.80 21.36
N ARG A 651 -9.40 -0.47 20.09
CA ARG A 651 -9.29 -1.49 19.03
C ARG A 651 -8.10 -2.41 19.23
N LEU A 652 -6.94 -1.86 19.59
CA LEU A 652 -5.74 -2.64 19.84
C LEU A 652 -5.95 -3.62 21.01
N SER A 653 -6.52 -3.13 22.10
CA SER A 653 -6.88 -3.95 23.25
C SER A 653 -7.85 -5.05 22.84
N ALA A 654 -8.91 -4.75 22.09
CA ALA A 654 -9.87 -5.75 21.60
C ALA A 654 -9.21 -6.83 20.73
N VAL A 655 -8.32 -6.46 19.81
CA VAL A 655 -7.60 -7.43 18.94
C VAL A 655 -6.67 -8.33 19.75
N LEU A 656 -6.05 -7.82 20.81
CA LEU A 656 -5.19 -8.60 21.70
C LEU A 656 -5.97 -9.37 22.78
N GLY A 657 -7.31 -9.31 22.80
CA GLY A 657 -8.13 -10.06 23.77
C GLY A 657 -8.48 -9.31 25.06
N GLY A 658 -8.31 -7.99 25.10
CA GLY A 658 -9.13 -7.03 25.86
C GLY A 658 -9.23 -7.16 27.38
N ASN A 659 -8.32 -7.88 28.05
CA ASN A 659 -8.54 -8.27 29.45
C ASN A 659 -7.56 -7.59 30.43
N HIS A 660 -7.92 -6.41 30.96
CA HIS A 660 -7.17 -5.77 32.05
C HIS A 660 -7.65 -6.30 33.41
N ILE A 661 -6.77 -6.98 34.14
CA ILE A 661 -7.14 -7.83 35.28
C ILE A 661 -6.79 -7.24 36.65
N SER A 662 -5.94 -6.21 36.71
CA SER A 662 -5.49 -5.60 37.96
C SER A 662 -4.77 -4.28 37.70
N GLU A 663 -4.86 -3.33 38.64
CA GLU A 663 -4.08 -2.08 38.62
C GLU A 663 -2.62 -2.30 39.10
N GLU A 664 -2.29 -3.48 39.62
CA GLU A 664 -0.97 -3.81 40.15
C GLU A 664 -0.03 -4.39 39.07
N ILE A 665 1.18 -3.84 38.95
CA ILE A 665 2.24 -4.40 38.11
C ILE A 665 2.73 -5.71 38.72
N GLY A 666 2.80 -6.75 37.90
CA GLY A 666 3.18 -8.11 38.28
C GLY A 666 2.00 -9.09 38.32
N ALA A 667 0.75 -8.62 38.28
CA ALA A 667 -0.42 -9.51 38.33
C ALA A 667 -0.59 -10.34 37.06
N ALA A 668 -0.42 -9.75 35.87
CA ALA A 668 -0.51 -10.46 34.59
C ALA A 668 0.68 -11.41 34.41
N SER A 669 1.90 -10.95 34.70
CA SER A 669 3.09 -11.79 34.74
C SER A 669 2.94 -12.96 35.75
N GLY A 670 2.43 -12.70 36.95
CA GLY A 670 2.19 -13.71 37.98
C GLY A 670 1.17 -14.76 37.55
N LEU A 671 0.03 -14.34 36.98
CA LEU A 671 -0.96 -15.25 36.39
C LEU A 671 -0.32 -16.16 35.34
N LYS A 672 0.53 -15.60 34.47
CA LYS A 672 1.24 -16.37 33.44
C LYS A 672 2.21 -17.37 34.04
N MET A 673 2.96 -17.00 35.07
CA MET A 673 3.90 -17.89 35.74
C MET A 673 3.16 -19.06 36.41
N CYS A 674 2.06 -18.79 37.10
CA CYS A 674 1.19 -19.81 37.68
C CYS A 674 0.57 -20.74 36.63
N PHE A 675 0.10 -20.20 35.49
CA PHE A 675 -0.41 -21.04 34.39
C PHE A 675 0.71 -21.89 33.73
N ALA A 676 1.88 -21.28 33.54
CA ALA A 676 3.02 -21.94 32.91
C ALA A 676 3.61 -23.03 33.80
N SER A 677 3.54 -22.89 35.13
CA SER A 677 3.99 -23.93 36.06
C SER A 677 3.16 -25.22 35.95
N MET A 678 1.84 -25.10 35.75
CA MET A 678 0.95 -26.25 35.55
C MET A 678 1.16 -26.96 34.22
N SER A 679 1.60 -26.25 33.18
CA SER A 679 1.81 -26.83 31.84
C SER A 679 3.24 -27.33 31.64
N LYS A 680 4.24 -26.47 31.84
CA LYS A 680 5.65 -26.82 31.65
C LYS A 680 6.21 -27.59 32.84
N GLY A 681 5.76 -27.34 34.06
CA GLY A 681 6.13 -28.20 35.20
C GLY A 681 5.71 -29.65 34.95
N PHE A 682 4.46 -29.85 34.50
CA PHE A 682 3.97 -31.17 34.16
C PHE A 682 4.73 -31.83 33.00
N THR A 683 5.04 -31.07 31.94
CA THR A 683 5.84 -31.60 30.81
C THR A 683 7.24 -32.05 31.26
N ALA A 684 7.86 -31.36 32.22
CA ALA A 684 9.14 -31.77 32.79
C ALA A 684 9.01 -33.08 33.57
N ILE A 685 7.97 -33.22 34.40
CA ILE A 685 7.65 -34.45 35.14
C ILE A 685 7.45 -35.61 34.17
N ALA A 686 6.62 -35.43 33.13
CA ALA A 686 6.37 -36.44 32.11
C ALA A 686 7.65 -36.84 31.37
N THR A 687 8.47 -35.87 30.97
CA THR A 687 9.75 -36.11 30.28
C THR A 687 10.66 -36.99 31.15
N GLN A 688 10.80 -36.65 32.42
CA GLN A 688 11.64 -37.41 33.36
C GLN A 688 11.07 -38.80 33.64
N ALA A 689 9.75 -38.92 33.86
CA ALA A 689 9.07 -40.20 34.09
C ALA A 689 9.19 -41.14 32.89
N PHE A 690 8.88 -40.68 31.67
CA PHE A 690 8.98 -41.51 30.46
C PHE A 690 10.41 -41.92 30.14
N THR A 691 11.38 -41.01 30.31
CA THR A 691 12.80 -41.35 30.12
C THR A 691 13.26 -42.40 31.13
N SER A 692 12.83 -42.29 32.39
CA SER A 692 13.18 -43.26 33.44
C SER A 692 12.51 -44.61 33.21
N ALA A 693 11.22 -44.62 32.85
CA ALA A 693 10.47 -45.82 32.51
C ALA A 693 11.07 -46.54 31.29
N HIS A 694 11.50 -45.79 30.27
CA HIS A 694 12.21 -46.34 29.12
C HIS A 694 13.51 -47.03 29.53
N ARG A 695 14.33 -46.38 30.36
CA ARG A 695 15.58 -46.96 30.87
C ARG A 695 15.37 -48.25 31.67
N MET A 696 14.22 -48.39 32.34
CA MET A 696 13.83 -49.58 33.09
C MET A 696 13.07 -50.62 32.25
N GLY A 697 12.78 -50.35 30.97
CA GLY A 697 12.01 -51.24 30.10
C GLY A 697 10.51 -51.30 30.39
N VAL A 698 9.95 -50.31 31.10
CA VAL A 698 8.53 -50.27 31.53
C VAL A 698 7.75 -49.08 30.93
N LEU A 699 8.26 -48.44 29.88
CA LEU A 699 7.59 -47.29 29.25
C LEU A 699 6.18 -47.63 28.75
N ASP A 700 6.03 -48.74 28.03
CA ASP A 700 4.73 -49.14 27.48
C ASP A 700 3.72 -49.43 28.59
N HIS A 701 4.14 -50.15 29.63
CA HIS A 701 3.31 -50.41 30.81
C HIS A 701 2.86 -49.12 31.51
N LEU A 702 3.74 -48.12 31.65
CA LEU A 702 3.39 -46.82 32.21
C LEU A 702 2.35 -46.09 31.34
N ARG A 703 2.49 -46.16 30.01
CA ARG A 703 1.54 -45.57 29.07
C ARG A 703 0.18 -46.26 29.13
N ASP A 704 0.13 -47.59 29.21
CA ASP A 704 -1.11 -48.36 29.35
C ASP A 704 -1.86 -48.01 30.65
N GLU A 705 -1.11 -47.88 31.75
CA GLU A 705 -1.66 -47.49 33.05
C GLU A 705 -2.24 -46.06 33.02
N LEU A 706 -1.53 -45.12 32.38
CA LEU A 706 -2.01 -43.75 32.18
C LEU A 706 -3.20 -43.68 31.23
N ALA A 707 -3.21 -44.45 30.14
CA ALA A 707 -4.32 -44.52 29.20
C ALA A 707 -5.61 -45.00 29.89
N THR A 708 -5.47 -45.99 30.76
CA THR A 708 -6.60 -46.60 31.48
C THR A 708 -7.17 -45.67 32.56
N ARG A 709 -6.31 -44.99 33.33
CA ARG A 709 -6.72 -44.26 34.54
C ARG A 709 -6.77 -42.75 34.38
N LEU A 710 -5.89 -42.19 33.55
CA LEU A 710 -5.70 -40.74 33.38
C LEU A 710 -5.51 -40.38 31.89
N PRO A 711 -6.45 -40.75 30.99
CA PRO A 711 -6.27 -40.62 29.55
C PRO A 711 -5.94 -39.20 29.09
N GLY A 712 -6.58 -38.18 29.68
CA GLY A 712 -6.26 -36.78 29.37
C GLY A 712 -4.87 -36.33 29.84
N HIS A 713 -4.34 -36.93 30.91
CA HIS A 713 -2.96 -36.66 31.34
C HIS A 713 -1.95 -37.33 30.41
N LEU A 714 -2.25 -38.55 29.93
CA LEU A 714 -1.43 -39.21 28.92
C LEU A 714 -1.36 -38.34 27.66
N GLU A 715 -2.51 -37.93 27.11
CA GLU A 715 -2.57 -37.09 25.91
C GLU A 715 -1.76 -35.79 26.08
N PHE A 716 -1.94 -35.12 27.22
CA PHE A 716 -1.19 -33.90 27.54
C PHE A 716 0.31 -34.15 27.69
N ALA A 717 0.70 -35.25 28.34
CA ALA A 717 2.09 -35.67 28.51
C ALA A 717 2.76 -35.99 27.17
N GLU A 718 2.16 -36.84 26.34
CA GLU A 718 2.72 -37.26 25.06
C GLU A 718 2.90 -36.06 24.11
N LYS A 719 1.87 -35.20 24.01
CA LYS A 719 1.94 -33.97 23.22
C LYS A 719 3.00 -33.01 23.75
N GLY A 720 3.07 -32.85 25.07
CA GLY A 720 4.08 -32.05 25.76
C GLY A 720 5.50 -32.47 25.42
N VAL A 721 5.81 -33.73 25.71
CA VAL A 721 7.13 -34.35 25.55
C VAL A 721 7.59 -34.32 24.10
N VAL A 722 6.69 -34.56 23.14
CA VAL A 722 7.04 -34.58 21.71
C VAL A 722 7.24 -33.18 21.13
N THR A 723 6.50 -32.17 21.56
CA THR A 723 6.57 -30.83 20.93
C THR A 723 7.55 -29.86 21.60
N MET A 724 7.97 -30.16 22.82
CA MET A 724 8.92 -29.38 23.60
C MET A 724 10.37 -29.34 23.06
N PRO A 725 10.98 -30.40 22.50
CA PRO A 725 12.44 -30.46 22.33
C PRO A 725 13.09 -29.28 21.55
N PRO A 726 12.54 -28.80 20.43
CA PRO A 726 13.07 -27.62 19.71
C PRO A 726 13.06 -26.32 20.53
N LYS A 727 12.36 -26.32 21.66
CA LYS A 727 12.06 -25.19 22.53
C LYS A 727 12.63 -25.42 23.95
N ALA A 728 13.35 -26.51 24.19
CA ALA A 728 13.86 -26.87 25.51
C ALA A 728 14.80 -25.78 26.10
N TYR A 729 15.73 -25.28 25.28
CA TYR A 729 16.74 -24.32 25.73
C TYR A 729 16.14 -23.02 26.30
N ARG A 730 15.03 -22.53 25.70
CA ARG A 730 14.34 -21.33 26.19
C ARG A 730 13.50 -21.61 27.44
N TRP A 731 12.98 -22.83 27.58
CA TRP A 731 12.20 -23.23 28.74
C TRP A 731 13.03 -23.34 30.01
N VAL A 732 14.36 -23.48 29.91
CA VAL A 732 15.26 -23.42 31.10
C VAL A 732 15.07 -22.10 31.85
N ARG A 733 15.25 -20.96 31.17
CA ARG A 733 15.08 -19.65 31.80
C ARG A 733 13.63 -19.38 32.20
N GLU A 734 12.66 -19.82 31.39
CA GLU A 734 11.23 -19.67 31.76
C GLU A 734 10.88 -20.47 33.03
N MET A 735 11.51 -21.63 33.28
CA MET A 735 11.34 -22.37 34.53
C MET A 735 12.01 -21.68 35.73
N GLU A 736 13.14 -21.01 35.51
CA GLU A 736 13.81 -20.20 36.54
C GLU A 736 12.94 -18.99 36.96
N GLU A 737 12.28 -18.33 36.01
CA GLU A 737 11.31 -17.25 36.30
C GLU A 737 10.06 -17.77 37.04
N ILE A 738 9.56 -18.96 36.68
CA ILE A 738 8.47 -19.62 37.42
C ILE A 738 8.93 -19.92 38.86
N SER A 739 10.14 -20.45 39.02
CA SER A 739 10.73 -20.70 40.34
C SER A 739 10.82 -19.44 41.17
N LYS A 740 11.34 -18.35 40.58
CA LYS A 740 11.48 -17.05 41.22
C LYS A 740 10.12 -16.51 41.68
N THR A 741 9.10 -16.63 40.83
CA THR A 741 7.72 -16.21 41.14
C THR A 741 7.15 -16.95 42.35
N HIS A 742 7.24 -18.29 42.36
CA HIS A 742 6.73 -19.08 43.47
C HIS A 742 7.50 -18.83 44.77
N ALA A 743 8.79 -18.53 44.70
CA ALA A 743 9.60 -18.21 45.86
C ALA A 743 9.25 -16.84 46.46
N GLU A 744 9.16 -15.81 45.62
CA GLU A 744 8.98 -14.44 46.08
C GLU A 744 7.52 -14.10 46.42
N GLU A 745 6.57 -14.57 45.62
CA GLU A 745 5.14 -14.22 45.76
C GLU A 745 4.34 -15.32 46.49
N GLY A 746 4.77 -16.58 46.35
CA GLY A 746 4.10 -17.74 46.95
C GLY A 746 4.70 -18.25 48.27
N GLY A 747 5.93 -17.85 48.61
CA GLY A 747 6.65 -18.30 49.80
C GLY A 747 7.19 -19.74 49.73
N PHE A 748 7.25 -20.34 48.54
CA PHE A 748 7.77 -21.71 48.34
C PHE A 748 9.29 -21.74 48.17
N GLY A 749 9.91 -22.91 48.37
CA GLY A 749 11.32 -23.10 47.98
C GLY A 749 11.51 -23.17 46.46
N PRO A 750 12.71 -22.83 45.92
CA PRO A 750 12.96 -22.80 44.48
C PRO A 750 13.15 -24.20 43.83
N GLU A 751 13.30 -25.25 44.63
CA GLU A 751 13.87 -26.52 44.21
C GLU A 751 13.04 -27.21 43.13
N LEU A 752 11.71 -27.13 43.20
CA LEU A 752 10.81 -27.83 42.28
C LEU A 752 11.03 -27.37 40.83
N PHE A 753 11.00 -26.06 40.61
CA PHE A 753 11.06 -25.49 39.26
C PHE A 753 12.49 -25.27 38.78
N VAL A 754 13.47 -25.12 39.68
CA VAL A 754 14.90 -25.29 39.34
C VAL A 754 15.19 -26.72 38.89
N GLY A 755 14.61 -27.73 39.54
CA GLY A 755 14.69 -29.13 39.12
C GLY A 755 14.10 -29.34 37.73
N ALA A 756 12.91 -28.78 37.47
CA ALA A 756 12.30 -28.81 36.15
C ALA A 756 13.14 -28.07 35.08
N ALA A 757 13.78 -26.95 35.43
CA ALA A 757 14.75 -26.29 34.54
C ALA A 757 15.92 -27.21 34.19
N GLY A 758 16.39 -28.01 35.15
CA GLY A 758 17.40 -29.05 34.95
C GLY A 758 16.98 -30.10 33.92
N VAL A 759 15.73 -30.56 33.94
CA VAL A 759 15.20 -31.50 32.93
C VAL A 759 15.30 -30.90 31.53
N TYR A 760 14.86 -29.65 31.35
CA TYR A 760 14.94 -28.99 30.04
C TYR A 760 16.36 -28.71 29.59
N ARG A 761 17.27 -28.40 30.52
CA ARG A 761 18.69 -28.24 30.23
C ARG A 761 19.28 -29.54 29.69
N SER A 762 18.96 -30.68 30.31
CA SER A 762 19.38 -31.99 29.80
C SER A 762 18.81 -32.30 28.41
N VAL A 763 17.57 -31.93 28.12
CA VAL A 763 17.03 -32.08 26.76
C VAL A 763 17.82 -31.22 25.76
N ALA A 764 18.09 -29.96 26.11
CA ALA A 764 18.73 -28.99 25.22
C ALA A 764 20.23 -29.25 25.00
N GLU A 765 20.96 -29.66 26.04
CA GLU A 765 22.43 -29.70 26.04
C GLU A 765 22.98 -31.13 26.03
N ASP A 766 22.28 -32.07 26.67
CA ASP A 766 22.79 -33.43 26.86
C ASP A 766 22.26 -34.43 25.83
N SER A 767 21.40 -34.01 24.89
CA SER A 767 20.77 -34.91 23.91
C SER A 767 20.82 -34.34 22.48
N PRO A 768 20.72 -35.18 21.43
CA PRO A 768 20.64 -34.69 20.05
C PRO A 768 19.37 -33.85 19.79
N LEU A 769 18.36 -33.95 20.66
CA LEU A 769 17.09 -33.25 20.49
C LEU A 769 17.21 -31.73 20.59
N GLY A 770 18.23 -31.21 21.27
CA GLY A 770 18.48 -29.77 21.37
C GLY A 770 18.84 -29.09 20.05
N GLN A 771 19.24 -29.87 19.04
CA GLN A 771 19.56 -29.37 17.69
C GLN A 771 18.35 -29.35 16.75
N GLU A 772 17.21 -29.91 17.18
CA GLU A 772 16.00 -30.00 16.36
C GLU A 772 15.36 -28.63 16.17
N LYS A 773 14.91 -28.36 14.94
CA LYS A 773 14.22 -27.11 14.58
C LYS A 773 12.76 -27.38 14.24
N ILE A 774 11.88 -26.44 14.61
CA ILE A 774 10.45 -26.50 14.29
C ILE A 774 10.29 -26.65 12.77
N GLY A 775 9.46 -27.62 12.33
CA GLY A 775 9.20 -27.90 10.91
C GLY A 775 10.29 -28.68 10.17
N LYS A 776 11.47 -28.94 10.78
CA LYS A 776 12.57 -29.70 10.16
C LYS A 776 13.06 -30.85 11.05
N ARG A 777 12.17 -31.39 11.87
CA ARG A 777 12.54 -32.36 12.91
C ARG A 777 12.85 -33.74 12.34
N LYS A 778 13.94 -34.36 12.82
CA LYS A 778 14.32 -35.74 12.47
C LYS A 778 14.18 -36.71 13.63
N ARG A 779 14.39 -36.25 14.86
CA ARG A 779 14.22 -37.00 16.11
C ARG A 779 13.20 -36.33 17.04
N GLY A 780 12.78 -37.05 18.06
CA GLY A 780 11.84 -36.62 19.09
C GLY A 780 10.41 -36.44 18.58
N THR A 781 10.01 -37.22 17.56
CA THR A 781 8.65 -37.15 16.98
C THR A 781 7.65 -38.06 17.68
N THR A 782 8.12 -38.99 18.51
CA THR A 782 7.30 -39.81 19.41
C THR A 782 7.90 -39.80 20.82
N VAL A 783 7.13 -40.23 21.83
CA VAL A 783 7.61 -40.29 23.22
C VAL A 783 8.78 -41.25 23.38
N GLU A 784 8.73 -42.39 22.69
CA GLU A 784 9.78 -43.40 22.69
C GLU A 784 11.07 -42.81 22.14
N ASP A 785 10.99 -42.10 21.01
CA ASP A 785 12.19 -41.52 20.39
C ASP A 785 12.80 -40.40 21.24
N VAL A 786 11.97 -39.60 21.93
CA VAL A 786 12.45 -38.62 22.92
C VAL A 786 13.18 -39.32 24.06
N ALA A 787 12.57 -40.37 24.63
CA ALA A 787 13.16 -41.11 25.75
C ALA A 787 14.48 -41.81 25.37
N VAL A 788 14.53 -42.44 24.19
CA VAL A 788 15.74 -43.06 23.62
C VAL A 788 16.85 -42.02 23.48
N ALA A 789 16.56 -40.90 22.82
CA ALA A 789 17.56 -39.86 22.56
C ALA A 789 18.14 -39.25 23.85
N LEU A 790 17.33 -39.12 24.90
CA LEU A 790 17.79 -38.65 26.21
C LEU A 790 18.69 -39.68 26.90
N VAL A 791 18.32 -40.97 26.89
CA VAL A 791 19.15 -42.03 27.46
C VAL A 791 20.50 -42.15 26.74
N GLU A 792 20.50 -42.12 25.39
CA GLU A 792 21.73 -42.09 24.59
C GLU A 792 22.62 -40.89 24.95
N GLY A 793 21.99 -39.73 25.15
CA GLY A 793 22.64 -38.49 25.58
C GLY A 793 23.35 -38.63 26.93
N PHE A 794 22.64 -39.14 27.94
CA PHE A 794 23.19 -39.38 29.27
C PHE A 794 24.34 -40.39 29.28
N GLU A 795 24.26 -41.46 28.48
CA GLU A 795 25.33 -42.44 28.37
C GLU A 795 26.59 -41.86 27.72
N LYS A 796 26.43 -41.04 26.68
CA LYS A 796 27.55 -40.32 26.04
C LYS A 796 28.20 -39.34 26.99
N LYS A 797 27.42 -38.63 27.81
CA LYS A 797 27.92 -37.72 28.84
C LYS A 797 28.72 -38.47 29.89
N LYS A 798 28.18 -39.57 30.42
CA LYS A 798 28.86 -40.41 31.42
C LYS A 798 30.22 -40.91 30.91
N LYS A 799 30.29 -41.42 29.67
CA LYS A 799 31.54 -41.87 29.01
C LYS A 799 32.57 -40.76 28.75
N LYS A 800 32.20 -39.47 28.83
CA LYS A 800 33.13 -38.33 28.71
C LYS A 800 33.66 -37.86 30.06
N THR A 801 32.94 -38.14 31.14
CA THR A 801 33.30 -37.78 32.52
C THR A 801 33.97 -38.90 33.29
N ASP A 802 33.75 -40.15 32.88
CA ASP A 802 34.55 -41.32 33.26
C ASP A 802 35.82 -41.38 32.38
#